data_AF-I8RKA2-F1
#
_entry.id   AF-I8RKA2-F1
#
_cell.length_a   1.000
_cell.length_b   1.000
_cell.length_c   1.000
_cell.angle_alpha   90.00
_cell.angle_beta   90.00
_cell.angle_gamma   90.00
#
_symmetry.space_group_name_H-M   'P 1'
#
loop_
_entity.id
_entity.type
_entity.pdbx_description
1 polymer ?
#
loop_
_entity_poly.entity_id
_entity_poly.type
_entity_poly.pdbx_seq_one_letter_code
_entity_poly.pdbx_strand_id
1 'polypeptide(L)'
;MAAVLAKTFVRTFFSNSFNRDIVILLIVSIIIGSSLANLIAMSANTYFSATISTLVGDYGEFDLLINVREEMKQNGQAQIEKVIEQVFPGGKIKEGPTLNGLTSFLVGLPAEYKTKQTYESIDSIFGSVPGRSGISIMTEPRVTLKAVPEGAKNTIIEQIMQIDGVLFAFRDGGSVTVIIQSISKSATVNAEIEKLLNQYHTIDIAFPVGSEPENSMRLGEQIANAIRDEKGVGYAESVSVDSKSSDMVYLVSSMIELKRFLTAFATKAAITPAAGVTFMLGDIIAFQGTAASELVSGAPLDSANVLVKVTMVKSGGSAEGMVIQGDGTQAANGQGHAVLNNVIGNLVGTAIFHNPRTQLGNALKETSSLVLQIPKIAQDAQNMTGVANNALNSYSGSITAVEETLSSLAKAETTIEAATSGLAKLDTSAIQLQLTNSSRAMGSLVSTLQIIRLLNPEVSSSINQLTATQQNLVTLQDTLSAVDNVAADARRARAAIDGIVANGNSMVTNLRTFDVNGARQTLSETGTGITRLQQFNTPLIAEQLQYLGAAVPNLKDEEITRSANLMDQFIAGQVIPSQRIQILTKSNITTDFAGPIIYRVVGHSNVSLYTSAVGIIEPDPRAEVMTILMQVKAILAGMVSLIAVMIFLTLDHTAVMTVIRRKWTVNQAPRAKGLRRVVQGVKNSFTAPECIYGMGIGALLLTAMFVLSGGGIPNLPWIGVPFLGAVMGLLLANNAEKISPIAIDELTAGESLGLSFDEVMREIVIPSGRPGLLQTMNRRKMKFK
;
A
#
# COMPACT_ATOMS: atom_id res chain seq x y z
N MET A 1 1.09 57.94 60.17
CA MET A 1 2.32 58.75 60.25
C MET A 1 2.98 58.99 58.88
N ALA A 2 3.13 57.98 58.02
CA ALA A 2 3.71 58.13 56.67
C ALA A 2 2.96 59.09 55.72
N ALA A 3 1.62 59.14 55.80
CA ALA A 3 0.80 60.02 54.94
C ALA A 3 0.93 61.52 55.28
N VAL A 4 1.21 61.87 56.54
CA VAL A 4 1.40 63.26 56.98
C VAL A 4 2.82 63.74 56.68
N LEU A 5 3.82 62.87 56.88
CA LEU A 5 5.21 63.12 56.43
C LEU A 5 5.32 63.27 54.92
N ALA A 6 4.61 62.46 54.13
CA ALA A 6 4.56 62.60 52.67
C ALA A 6 3.92 63.92 52.23
N LYS A 7 2.82 64.34 52.89
CA LYS A 7 2.11 65.58 52.54
C LYS A 7 2.93 66.84 52.87
N THR A 8 3.67 66.84 53.97
CA THR A 8 4.58 67.93 54.34
C THR A 8 5.83 67.93 53.45
N PHE A 9 6.45 66.77 53.19
CA PHE A 9 7.62 66.65 52.31
C PHE A 9 7.31 67.08 50.88
N VAL A 10 6.17 66.69 50.31
CA VAL A 10 5.72 67.15 48.99
C VAL A 10 5.57 68.67 48.96
N ARG A 11 4.97 69.28 49.99
CA ARG A 11 4.73 70.73 50.03
C ARG A 11 6.02 71.55 50.18
N THR A 12 7.02 71.05 50.91
CA THR A 12 8.35 71.70 51.06
C THR A 12 9.30 71.38 49.89
N PHE A 13 9.15 70.24 49.23
CA PHE A 13 9.96 69.85 48.08
C PHE A 13 9.58 70.67 46.82
N PHE A 14 8.29 70.99 46.65
CA PHE A 14 7.77 71.83 45.56
C PHE A 14 7.93 73.35 45.80
N SER A 15 8.37 73.80 46.98
CA SER A 15 8.63 75.23 47.23
C SER A 15 10.02 75.71 46.74
N ASN A 16 10.96 74.78 46.49
CA ASN A 16 12.28 75.11 45.93
C ASN A 16 12.23 75.14 44.40
N SER A 17 12.72 76.22 43.78
CA SER A 17 12.63 76.43 42.33
C SER A 17 13.42 75.38 41.56
N PHE A 18 14.56 74.94 42.09
CA PHE A 18 15.44 73.96 41.45
C PHE A 18 14.89 72.52 41.49
N ASN A 19 14.21 72.12 42.56
CA ASN A 19 13.56 70.80 42.62
C ASN A 19 12.48 70.65 41.54
N ARG A 20 11.75 71.74 41.25
CA ARG A 20 10.80 71.78 40.14
C ARG A 20 11.52 71.59 38.80
N ASP A 21 12.70 72.17 38.63
CA ASP A 21 13.49 72.00 37.40
C ASP A 21 13.96 70.55 37.21
N ILE A 22 14.36 69.86 38.27
CA ILE A 22 14.71 68.42 38.23
C ILE A 22 13.50 67.56 37.84
N VAL A 23 12.31 67.85 38.40
CA VAL A 23 11.09 67.11 38.05
C VAL A 23 10.69 67.36 36.59
N ILE A 24 10.77 68.60 36.11
CA ILE A 24 10.49 68.92 34.70
C ILE A 24 11.52 68.25 33.80
N LEU A 25 12.81 68.26 34.15
CA LEU A 25 13.86 67.55 33.43
C LEU A 25 13.53 66.06 33.31
N LEU A 26 13.11 65.43 34.41
CA LEU A 26 12.76 64.01 34.43
C LEU A 26 11.58 63.71 33.50
N ILE A 27 10.52 64.52 33.53
CA ILE A 27 9.36 64.38 32.63
C ILE A 27 9.79 64.56 31.16
N VAL A 28 10.54 65.62 30.87
CA VAL A 28 11.01 65.93 29.51
C VAL A 28 11.92 64.81 28.99
N SER A 29 12.82 64.30 29.82
CA SER A 29 13.71 63.19 29.47
C SER A 29 12.92 61.92 29.18
N ILE A 30 11.91 61.60 30.01
CA ILE A 30 11.03 60.44 29.76
C ILE A 30 10.29 60.61 28.44
N ILE A 31 9.72 61.77 28.15
CA ILE A 31 8.99 62.02 26.89
C ILE A 31 9.95 61.88 25.70
N ILE A 32 11.10 62.57 25.71
CA ILE A 32 12.06 62.53 24.59
C ILE A 32 12.61 61.11 24.41
N GLY A 33 13.03 60.46 25.50
CA GLY A 33 13.60 59.12 25.47
C GLY A 33 12.61 58.06 25.02
N SER A 34 11.36 58.11 25.51
CA SER A 34 10.31 57.16 25.10
C SER A 34 9.85 57.39 23.66
N SER A 35 9.70 58.66 23.23
CA SER A 35 9.40 58.99 21.84
C SER A 35 10.51 58.55 20.89
N LEU A 36 11.79 58.81 21.22
CA LEU A 36 12.91 58.39 20.38
C LEU A 36 13.02 56.87 20.28
N ALA A 37 12.86 56.16 21.41
CA ALA A 37 12.85 54.70 21.44
C ALA A 37 11.71 54.12 20.59
N ASN A 38 10.50 54.68 20.71
CA ASN A 38 9.36 54.23 19.92
C ASN A 38 9.53 54.54 18.42
N LEU A 39 10.05 55.73 18.07
CA LEU A 39 10.30 56.11 16.67
C LEU A 39 11.32 55.19 15.99
N ILE A 40 12.46 54.93 16.63
CA ILE A 40 13.49 54.04 16.08
C ILE A 40 12.95 52.61 15.97
N ALA A 41 12.30 52.09 17.02
CA ALA A 41 11.74 50.74 17.01
C ALA A 41 10.63 50.57 15.95
N MET A 42 9.74 51.56 15.81
CA MET A 42 8.70 51.55 14.79
C MET A 42 9.29 51.63 13.39
N SER A 43 10.31 52.47 13.17
CA SER A 43 10.96 52.60 11.86
C SER A 43 11.64 51.30 11.42
N ALA A 44 12.36 50.66 12.34
CA ALA A 44 12.96 49.34 12.10
C ALA A 44 11.90 48.28 11.82
N ASN A 45 10.82 48.24 12.62
CA ASN A 45 9.72 47.30 12.40
C ASN A 45 9.08 47.50 11.02
N THR A 46 8.78 48.75 10.62
CA THR A 46 8.19 49.04 9.30
C THR A 46 9.12 48.61 8.16
N TYR A 47 10.43 48.83 8.27
CA TYR A 47 11.40 48.39 7.26
C TYR A 47 11.41 46.86 7.08
N PHE A 48 11.45 46.11 8.18
CA PHE A 48 11.44 44.64 8.13
C PHE A 48 10.09 44.09 7.67
N SER A 49 8.97 44.64 8.18
CA SER A 49 7.63 44.24 7.75
C SER A 49 7.40 44.50 6.27
N ALA A 50 7.81 45.66 5.74
CA ALA A 50 7.70 45.96 4.32
C ALA A 50 8.53 45.00 3.46
N THR A 51 9.77 44.70 3.87
CA THR A 51 10.63 43.77 3.13
C THR A 51 10.00 42.38 3.03
N ILE A 52 9.42 41.88 4.13
CA ILE A 52 8.77 40.56 4.18
C ILE A 52 7.45 40.55 3.40
N SER A 53 6.62 41.59 3.58
CA SER A 53 5.34 41.74 2.85
C SER A 53 5.55 41.81 1.34
N THR A 54 6.62 42.47 0.88
CA THR A 54 6.92 42.57 -0.56
C THR A 54 7.18 41.18 -1.16
N LEU A 55 7.88 40.31 -0.43
CA LEU A 55 8.25 38.96 -0.87
C LEU A 55 7.10 37.94 -0.72
N VAL A 56 6.25 38.11 0.30
CA VAL A 56 5.40 37.03 0.81
C VAL A 56 3.91 37.42 0.95
N GLY A 57 3.58 38.71 0.88
CA GLY A 57 2.26 39.26 1.20
C GLY A 57 2.13 39.71 2.66
N ASP A 58 1.13 40.53 2.95
CA ASP A 58 0.83 40.91 4.34
C ASP A 58 0.34 39.68 5.14
N TYR A 59 0.59 39.68 6.45
CA TYR A 59 0.20 38.57 7.33
C TYR A 59 -1.32 38.37 7.29
N GLY A 60 -1.77 37.16 6.95
CA GLY A 60 -3.18 36.82 6.76
C GLY A 60 -3.86 37.41 5.51
N GLU A 61 -3.12 38.03 4.58
CA GLU A 61 -3.68 38.56 3.32
C GLU A 61 -4.04 37.47 2.33
N PHE A 62 -3.19 36.44 2.22
CA PHE A 62 -3.35 35.33 1.31
C PHE A 62 -3.59 34.03 2.09
N ASP A 63 -4.46 33.19 1.56
CA ASP A 63 -4.90 31.95 2.17
C ASP A 63 -4.30 30.73 1.46
N LEU A 64 -4.00 30.84 0.17
CA LEU A 64 -3.55 29.73 -0.67
C LEU A 64 -2.34 30.12 -1.51
N LEU A 65 -1.47 29.15 -1.74
CA LEU A 65 -0.41 29.21 -2.73
C LEU A 65 -0.60 28.09 -3.74
N ILE A 66 -0.77 28.48 -5.00
CA ILE A 66 -0.97 27.57 -6.12
C ILE A 66 0.28 27.61 -6.98
N ASN A 67 1.00 26.49 -7.07
CA ASN A 67 2.17 26.38 -7.93
C ASN A 67 1.75 25.93 -9.33
N VAL A 68 2.14 26.70 -10.34
CA VAL A 68 1.85 26.43 -11.76
C VAL A 68 3.17 26.37 -12.51
N ARG A 69 3.31 25.39 -13.41
CA ARG A 69 4.46 25.29 -14.32
C ARG A 69 4.60 26.55 -15.15
N GLU A 70 5.82 27.07 -15.25
CA GLU A 70 6.09 28.38 -15.86
C GLU A 70 5.65 28.43 -17.34
N GLU A 71 5.79 27.33 -18.08
CA GLU A 71 5.31 27.23 -19.47
C GLU A 71 3.77 27.35 -19.61
N MET A 72 3.02 27.10 -18.54
CA MET A 72 1.55 27.20 -18.49
C MET A 72 1.06 28.41 -17.70
N LYS A 73 1.96 29.30 -17.26
CA LYS A 73 1.68 30.42 -16.36
C LYS A 73 0.47 31.25 -16.78
N GLN A 74 0.41 31.72 -18.03
CA GLN A 74 -0.67 32.60 -18.50
C GLN A 74 -2.03 31.91 -18.47
N ASN A 75 -2.09 30.65 -18.93
CA ASN A 75 -3.32 29.85 -18.93
C ASN A 75 -3.74 29.46 -17.51
N GLY A 76 -2.77 29.14 -16.65
CA GLY A 76 -3.01 28.84 -15.24
C GLY A 76 -3.56 30.04 -14.49
N GLN A 77 -2.95 31.23 -14.65
CA GLN A 77 -3.42 32.46 -14.03
C GLN A 77 -4.85 32.80 -14.45
N ALA A 78 -5.13 32.81 -15.75
CA ALA A 78 -6.46 33.12 -16.27
C ALA A 78 -7.54 32.17 -15.71
N GLN A 79 -7.19 30.88 -15.56
CA GLN A 79 -8.12 29.91 -14.95
C GLN A 79 -8.28 30.13 -13.44
N ILE A 80 -7.22 30.48 -12.71
CA ILE A 80 -7.31 30.82 -11.27
C ILE A 80 -8.21 32.04 -11.09
N GLU A 81 -8.02 33.10 -11.88
CA GLU A 81 -8.86 34.31 -11.85
C GLU A 81 -10.32 33.97 -12.12
N LYS A 82 -10.60 33.14 -13.13
CA LYS A 82 -11.96 32.67 -13.42
C LYS A 82 -12.59 31.88 -12.27
N VAL A 83 -11.82 31.00 -11.63
CA VAL A 83 -12.29 30.24 -10.46
C VAL A 83 -12.59 31.19 -9.29
N ILE A 84 -11.74 32.19 -9.05
CA ILE A 84 -11.98 33.21 -8.03
C ILE A 84 -13.26 33.99 -8.33
N GLU A 85 -13.44 34.50 -9.55
CA GLU A 85 -14.65 35.26 -9.91
C GLU A 85 -15.95 34.44 -9.78
N GLN A 86 -15.90 33.15 -10.10
CA GLN A 86 -17.08 32.27 -10.09
C GLN A 86 -17.41 31.69 -8.71
N VAL A 87 -16.39 31.32 -7.93
CA VAL A 87 -16.55 30.55 -6.69
C VAL A 87 -16.29 31.41 -5.45
N PHE A 88 -15.41 32.41 -5.55
CA PHE A 88 -14.97 33.26 -4.45
C PHE A 88 -15.04 34.76 -4.83
N PRO A 89 -16.23 35.29 -5.15
CA PRO A 89 -16.38 36.67 -5.60
C PRO A 89 -15.74 37.65 -4.59
N GLY A 90 -14.88 38.53 -5.10
CA GLY A 90 -14.10 39.46 -4.26
C GLY A 90 -12.76 38.91 -3.73
N GLY A 91 -12.38 37.69 -4.11
CA GLY A 91 -11.05 37.14 -3.82
C GLY A 91 -9.94 37.89 -4.54
N LYS A 92 -8.73 37.84 -3.98
CA LYS A 92 -7.54 38.50 -4.50
C LYS A 92 -6.57 37.48 -5.05
N ILE A 93 -5.84 37.85 -6.10
CA ILE A 93 -4.72 37.07 -6.64
C ILE A 93 -3.49 37.97 -6.75
N LYS A 94 -2.32 37.42 -6.42
CA LYS A 94 -1.01 38.05 -6.62
C LYS A 94 -0.03 37.03 -7.16
N GLU A 95 0.71 37.41 -8.19
CA GLU A 95 1.83 36.62 -8.70
C GLU A 95 3.01 36.69 -7.71
N GLY A 96 3.50 35.52 -7.30
CA GLY A 96 4.69 35.34 -6.48
C GLY A 96 5.94 34.99 -7.32
N PRO A 97 7.08 34.68 -6.67
CA PRO A 97 8.31 34.36 -7.38
C PRO A 97 8.22 33.03 -8.14
N THR A 98 8.91 32.93 -9.28
CA THR A 98 9.14 31.64 -9.94
C THR A 98 10.37 30.96 -9.33
N LEU A 99 10.21 29.70 -8.90
CA LEU A 99 11.27 28.85 -8.37
C LEU A 99 11.28 27.51 -9.11
N ASN A 100 12.44 27.10 -9.62
CA ASN A 100 12.63 25.81 -10.31
C ASN A 100 11.60 25.52 -11.42
N GLY A 101 11.21 26.54 -12.19
CA GLY A 101 10.20 26.42 -13.26
C GLY A 101 8.75 26.32 -12.78
N LEU A 102 8.47 26.63 -11.51
CA LEU A 102 7.13 26.78 -10.93
C LEU A 102 6.89 28.23 -10.51
N THR A 103 5.91 28.88 -11.11
CA THR A 103 5.40 30.19 -10.68
C THR A 103 4.37 29.98 -9.58
N SER A 104 4.56 30.63 -8.42
CA SER A 104 3.60 30.61 -7.33
C SER A 104 2.55 31.71 -7.50
N PHE A 105 1.26 31.37 -7.39
CA PHE A 105 0.16 32.33 -7.30
C PHE A 105 -0.41 32.34 -5.89
N LEU A 106 -0.43 33.50 -5.26
CA LEU A 106 -1.00 33.73 -3.94
C LEU A 106 -2.46 34.14 -4.08
N VAL A 107 -3.37 33.42 -3.43
CA VAL A 107 -4.81 33.67 -3.50
C VAL A 107 -5.37 33.98 -2.11
N GLY A 108 -6.03 35.13 -1.98
CA GLY A 108 -6.69 35.57 -0.76
C GLY A 108 -8.20 35.35 -0.87
N LEU A 109 -8.78 34.67 0.10
CA LEU A 109 -10.20 34.33 0.14
C LEU A 109 -10.97 35.34 0.99
N PRO A 110 -12.17 35.78 0.57
CA PRO A 110 -13.06 36.57 1.40
C PRO A 110 -13.47 35.81 2.68
N ALA A 111 -13.72 36.53 3.77
CA ALA A 111 -14.00 35.94 5.09
C ALA A 111 -15.21 34.99 5.10
N GLU A 112 -16.23 35.26 4.27
CA GLU A 112 -17.42 34.42 4.13
C GLU A 112 -17.15 33.01 3.57
N TYR A 113 -16.06 32.84 2.82
CA TYR A 113 -15.64 31.55 2.27
C TYR A 113 -14.58 30.84 3.12
N LYS A 114 -14.17 31.43 4.25
CA LYS A 114 -13.22 30.81 5.19
C LYS A 114 -13.93 29.81 6.10
N THR A 115 -14.35 28.69 5.52
CA THR A 115 -15.07 27.62 6.22
C THR A 115 -14.36 26.28 6.07
N LYS A 116 -14.62 25.34 7.00
CA LYS A 116 -14.13 23.96 6.93
C LYS A 116 -14.42 23.32 5.57
N GLN A 117 -15.66 23.39 5.11
CA GLN A 117 -16.09 22.73 3.87
C GLN A 117 -15.38 23.29 2.64
N THR A 118 -15.18 24.61 2.60
CA THR A 118 -14.43 25.25 1.52
C THR A 118 -12.99 24.74 1.51
N TYR A 119 -12.32 24.72 2.67
CA TYR A 119 -10.92 24.36 2.79
C TYR A 119 -10.64 22.89 2.44
N GLU A 120 -11.54 21.99 2.82
CA GLU A 120 -11.45 20.57 2.43
C GLU A 120 -11.70 20.35 0.93
N SER A 121 -12.32 21.33 0.24
CA SER A 121 -12.66 21.24 -1.19
C SER A 121 -11.69 22.00 -2.10
N ILE A 122 -10.67 22.69 -1.56
CA ILE A 122 -9.79 23.58 -2.33
C ILE A 122 -9.08 22.86 -3.47
N ASP A 123 -8.56 21.66 -3.22
CA ASP A 123 -7.86 20.89 -4.25
C ASP A 123 -8.78 20.55 -5.43
N SER A 124 -10.05 20.22 -5.14
CA SER A 124 -11.07 19.99 -6.16
C SER A 124 -11.46 21.27 -6.90
N ILE A 125 -11.64 22.38 -6.19
CA ILE A 125 -12.10 23.66 -6.76
C ILE A 125 -11.08 24.18 -7.80
N PHE A 126 -9.79 24.11 -7.47
CA PHE A 126 -8.70 24.52 -8.36
C PHE A 126 -8.14 23.35 -9.19
N GLY A 127 -8.80 22.19 -9.19
CA GLY A 127 -8.37 21.00 -9.91
C GLY A 127 -8.26 21.20 -11.44
N SER A 128 -9.03 22.16 -11.98
CA SER A 128 -9.07 22.48 -13.41
C SER A 128 -7.95 23.42 -13.90
N VAL A 129 -7.08 23.91 -13.00
CA VAL A 129 -6.02 24.87 -13.35
C VAL A 129 -4.94 24.19 -14.21
N PRO A 130 -4.73 24.62 -15.48
CA PRO A 130 -3.71 24.05 -16.34
C PRO A 130 -2.30 24.25 -15.79
N GLY A 131 -1.47 23.22 -15.85
CA GLY A 131 -0.08 23.28 -15.36
C GLY A 131 0.07 23.33 -13.84
N ARG A 132 -1.01 23.16 -13.06
CA ARG A 132 -0.95 23.07 -11.60
C ARG A 132 -0.06 21.92 -11.14
N SER A 133 0.94 22.23 -10.33
CA SER A 133 1.82 21.25 -9.68
C SER A 133 1.39 20.92 -8.26
N GLY A 134 0.69 21.83 -7.58
CA GLY A 134 0.23 21.63 -6.21
C GLY A 134 -0.42 22.89 -5.63
N ILE A 135 -1.16 22.69 -4.54
CA ILE A 135 -1.76 23.77 -3.75
C ILE A 135 -1.32 23.59 -2.30
N SER A 136 -0.91 24.69 -1.67
CA SER A 136 -0.64 24.74 -0.25
C SER A 136 -1.60 25.72 0.39
N ILE A 137 -2.23 25.31 1.48
CA ILE A 137 -2.93 26.23 2.37
C ILE A 137 -1.87 27.00 3.16
N MET A 138 -2.08 28.28 3.37
CA MET A 138 -1.20 29.20 4.08
C MET A 138 -1.98 30.26 4.87
N THR A 139 -3.27 30.02 5.11
CA THR A 139 -4.09 30.84 6.01
C THR A 139 -3.48 30.92 7.39
N GLU A 140 -3.41 32.14 7.88
CA GLU A 140 -2.78 32.50 9.15
C GLU A 140 -3.80 33.23 10.05
N PRO A 141 -3.74 33.06 11.38
CA PRO A 141 -2.90 32.14 12.15
C PRO A 141 -3.41 30.70 12.13
N ARG A 142 -2.51 29.71 12.10
CA ARG A 142 -2.86 28.29 12.10
C ARG A 142 -1.97 27.42 12.98
N VAL A 143 -2.44 26.21 13.21
CA VAL A 143 -1.71 25.10 13.84
C VAL A 143 -1.89 23.87 12.97
N THR A 144 -0.81 23.18 12.65
CA THR A 144 -0.87 21.94 11.87
C THR A 144 -0.57 20.76 12.77
N LEU A 145 -1.42 19.74 12.71
CA LEU A 145 -1.28 18.48 13.42
C LEU A 145 -0.89 17.40 12.44
N LYS A 146 0.35 16.93 12.56
CA LYS A 146 0.87 15.80 11.79
C LYS A 146 0.64 14.48 12.51
N ALA A 147 0.70 13.40 11.73
CA ALA A 147 0.59 12.03 12.22
C ALA A 147 -0.74 11.69 12.94
N VAL A 148 -1.82 12.42 12.65
CA VAL A 148 -3.17 12.08 13.14
C VAL A 148 -3.71 10.88 12.36
N PRO A 149 -4.03 9.75 13.02
CA PRO A 149 -4.61 8.59 12.35
C PRO A 149 -5.87 8.97 11.57
N GLU A 150 -6.03 8.47 10.34
CA GLU A 150 -7.17 8.82 9.48
C GLU A 150 -8.53 8.56 10.14
N GLY A 151 -8.67 7.42 10.83
CA GLY A 151 -9.89 7.09 11.57
C GLY A 151 -10.17 8.03 12.75
N ALA A 152 -9.15 8.69 13.30
CA ALA A 152 -9.26 9.62 14.43
C ALA A 152 -9.53 11.07 14.01
N LYS A 153 -9.25 11.45 12.76
CA LYS A 153 -9.25 12.86 12.33
C LYS A 153 -10.55 13.60 12.62
N ASN A 154 -11.71 12.98 12.35
CA ASN A 154 -12.99 13.64 12.61
C ASN A 154 -13.23 13.90 14.09
N THR A 155 -13.00 12.89 14.93
CA THR A 155 -13.14 12.99 16.38
C THR A 155 -12.22 14.08 16.94
N ILE A 156 -10.96 14.11 16.50
CA ILE A 156 -9.99 15.14 16.91
C ILE A 156 -10.41 16.53 16.42
N ILE A 157 -10.86 16.66 15.16
CA ILE A 157 -11.37 17.93 14.61
C ILE A 157 -12.55 18.45 15.44
N GLU A 158 -13.52 17.60 15.75
CA GLU A 158 -14.70 17.97 16.54
C GLU A 158 -14.34 18.43 17.95
N GLN A 159 -13.39 17.75 18.61
CA GLN A 159 -12.91 18.15 19.94
C GLN A 159 -12.14 19.47 19.90
N ILE A 160 -11.28 19.67 18.89
CA ILE A 160 -10.53 20.92 18.72
C ILE A 160 -11.46 22.10 18.42
N MET A 161 -12.53 21.89 17.67
CA MET A 161 -13.52 22.93 17.37
C MET A 161 -14.24 23.45 18.63
N GLN A 162 -14.16 22.76 19.77
CA GLN A 162 -14.72 23.23 21.05
C GLN A 162 -13.77 24.16 21.84
N ILE A 163 -12.52 24.30 21.41
CA ILE A 163 -11.52 25.12 22.10
C ILE A 163 -11.75 26.61 21.81
N ASP A 164 -11.78 27.44 22.86
CA ASP A 164 -11.90 28.90 22.73
C ASP A 164 -10.73 29.48 21.93
N GLY A 165 -11.05 30.26 20.90
CA GLY A 165 -10.07 30.85 19.99
C GLY A 165 -9.84 30.08 18.68
N VAL A 166 -10.44 28.89 18.50
CA VAL A 166 -10.46 28.18 17.22
C VAL A 166 -11.57 28.74 16.31
N LEU A 167 -11.27 28.98 15.04
CA LEU A 167 -12.27 29.31 14.02
C LEU A 167 -12.89 28.04 13.43
N PHE A 168 -12.04 27.17 12.88
CA PHE A 168 -12.41 25.85 12.39
C PHE A 168 -11.16 24.98 12.26
N ALA A 169 -11.37 23.66 12.31
CA ALA A 169 -10.34 22.67 12.00
C ALA A 169 -10.82 21.80 10.84
N PHE A 170 -9.90 21.36 10.01
CA PHE A 170 -10.23 20.65 8.77
C PHE A 170 -9.14 19.64 8.38
N ARG A 171 -9.52 18.70 7.53
CA ARG A 171 -8.60 17.70 6.97
C ARG A 171 -7.72 18.32 5.89
N ASP A 172 -6.42 18.26 6.07
CA ASP A 172 -5.42 18.80 5.14
C ASP A 172 -4.47 17.68 4.71
N GLY A 173 -4.90 16.89 3.72
CA GLY A 173 -4.20 15.69 3.28
C GLY A 173 -3.94 14.73 4.44
N GLY A 174 -2.67 14.39 4.67
CA GLY A 174 -2.22 13.54 5.78
C GLY A 174 -2.25 14.20 7.17
N SER A 175 -2.61 15.49 7.26
CA SER A 175 -2.62 16.28 8.50
C SER A 175 -3.99 16.85 8.83
N VAL A 176 -4.12 17.42 10.03
CA VAL A 176 -5.27 18.24 10.44
C VAL A 176 -4.78 19.66 10.65
N THR A 177 -5.35 20.61 9.94
CA THR A 177 -4.99 22.03 10.07
C THR A 177 -6.10 22.76 10.84
N VAL A 178 -5.70 23.57 11.82
CA VAL A 178 -6.57 24.32 12.72
C VAL A 178 -6.34 25.79 12.48
N ILE A 179 -7.39 26.53 12.12
CA ILE A 179 -7.34 27.97 11.94
C ILE A 179 -7.76 28.66 13.24
N ILE A 180 -6.96 29.63 13.68
CA ILE A 180 -7.12 30.35 14.95
C ILE A 180 -7.69 31.74 14.67
N GLN A 181 -8.52 32.25 15.58
CA GLN A 181 -9.12 33.59 15.46
C GLN A 181 -8.09 34.72 15.42
N SER A 182 -6.97 34.60 16.16
CA SER A 182 -5.94 35.63 16.23
C SER A 182 -4.63 35.09 16.78
N ILE A 183 -3.52 35.79 16.50
CA ILE A 183 -2.19 35.39 16.96
C ILE A 183 -2.05 35.44 18.49
N SER A 184 -2.79 36.31 19.18
CA SER A 184 -2.78 36.41 20.64
C SER A 184 -3.40 35.19 21.34
N LYS A 185 -4.33 34.50 20.66
CA LYS A 185 -4.94 33.25 21.14
C LYS A 185 -4.12 32.00 20.79
N SER A 186 -3.15 32.11 19.88
CA SER A 186 -2.36 30.97 19.38
C SER A 186 -1.68 30.18 20.49
N ALA A 187 -1.03 30.84 21.44
CA ALA A 187 -0.35 30.18 22.56
C ALA A 187 -1.33 29.40 23.46
N THR A 188 -2.51 29.96 23.75
CA THR A 188 -3.54 29.30 24.54
C THR A 188 -4.14 28.11 23.79
N VAL A 189 -4.45 28.29 22.50
CA VAL A 189 -4.99 27.21 21.66
C VAL A 189 -3.99 26.07 21.51
N ASN A 190 -2.70 26.35 21.28
CA ASN A 190 -1.65 25.33 21.23
C ASN A 190 -1.58 24.52 22.52
N ALA A 191 -1.61 25.17 23.68
CA ALA A 191 -1.56 24.49 24.97
C ALA A 191 -2.79 23.59 25.22
N GLU A 192 -3.98 24.04 24.82
CA GLU A 192 -5.21 23.23 24.94
C GLU A 192 -5.22 22.07 23.94
N ILE A 193 -4.74 22.26 22.71
CA ILE A 193 -4.59 21.18 21.73
C ILE A 193 -3.55 20.16 22.21
N GLU A 194 -2.42 20.60 22.74
CA GLU A 194 -1.38 19.71 23.29
C GLU A 194 -1.94 18.90 24.46
N LYS A 195 -2.68 19.54 25.37
CA LYS A 195 -3.37 18.87 26.47
C LYS A 195 -4.43 17.89 25.99
N LEU A 196 -5.12 18.17 24.89
CA LEU A 196 -6.08 17.26 24.28
C LEU A 196 -5.37 16.02 23.71
N LEU A 197 -4.32 16.23 22.92
CA LEU A 197 -3.56 15.13 22.31
C LEU A 197 -2.89 14.24 23.36
N ASN A 198 -2.36 14.81 24.45
CA ASN A 198 -1.74 14.07 25.56
C ASN A 198 -2.72 13.21 26.37
N GLN A 199 -4.04 13.38 26.20
CA GLN A 199 -5.05 12.50 26.82
C GLN A 199 -5.18 11.16 26.12
N TYR A 200 -4.68 11.05 24.89
CA TYR A 200 -4.85 9.89 24.04
C TYR A 200 -3.49 9.40 23.51
N HIS A 201 -3.41 8.11 23.19
CA HIS A 201 -2.34 7.53 22.38
C HIS A 201 -2.93 6.45 21.48
N THR A 202 -2.21 6.08 20.42
CA THR A 202 -2.55 4.91 19.62
C THR A 202 -1.77 3.70 20.07
N ILE A 203 -2.42 2.55 20.09
CA ILE A 203 -1.79 1.24 20.15
C ILE A 203 -1.76 0.69 18.74
N ASP A 204 -0.56 0.59 18.17
CA ASP A 204 -0.32 0.04 16.85
C ASP A 204 0.00 -1.45 16.97
N ILE A 205 -0.79 -2.27 16.29
CA ILE A 205 -0.68 -3.73 16.27
C ILE A 205 -0.13 -4.12 14.90
N ALA A 206 1.14 -4.52 14.87
CA ALA A 206 1.81 -4.95 13.67
C ALA A 206 1.80 -6.47 13.56
N PHE A 207 1.29 -6.96 12.42
CA PHE A 207 1.26 -8.38 12.09
C PHE A 207 2.54 -8.74 11.32
N PRO A 208 3.13 -9.92 11.58
CA PRO A 208 4.18 -10.45 10.73
C PRO A 208 3.59 -10.77 9.35
N VAL A 209 4.45 -10.67 8.34
CA VAL A 209 4.06 -10.84 6.94
C VAL A 209 3.42 -12.21 6.72
N GLY A 210 2.24 -12.25 6.11
CA GLY A 210 1.46 -13.47 5.86
C GLY A 210 0.54 -13.90 7.02
N SER A 211 0.51 -13.15 8.13
CA SER A 211 -0.43 -13.35 9.26
C SER A 211 -1.41 -12.18 9.39
N GLU A 212 -1.60 -11.40 8.33
CA GLU A 212 -2.45 -10.22 8.37
C GLU A 212 -3.94 -10.62 8.35
N PRO A 213 -4.79 -9.85 9.06
CA PRO A 213 -6.22 -10.13 9.07
C PRO A 213 -6.85 -9.86 7.70
N GLU A 214 -7.74 -10.75 7.25
CA GLU A 214 -8.52 -10.56 6.02
C GLU A 214 -9.30 -9.22 5.99
N ASN A 215 -9.67 -8.71 7.18
CA ASN A 215 -10.31 -7.43 7.37
C ASN A 215 -9.77 -6.74 8.64
N SER A 216 -8.80 -5.84 8.45
CA SER A 216 -8.15 -5.08 9.52
C SER A 216 -9.12 -4.15 10.27
N MET A 217 -10.10 -3.55 9.58
CA MET A 217 -11.12 -2.71 10.20
C MET A 217 -12.00 -3.51 11.17
N ARG A 218 -12.50 -4.67 10.73
CA ARG A 218 -13.37 -5.52 11.55
C ARG A 218 -12.63 -6.09 12.76
N LEU A 219 -11.40 -6.57 12.56
CA LEU A 219 -10.59 -7.06 13.66
C LEU A 219 -10.22 -5.92 14.63
N GLY A 220 -9.89 -4.74 14.10
CA GLY A 220 -9.63 -3.55 14.92
C GLY A 220 -10.84 -3.17 15.78
N GLU A 221 -12.05 -3.23 15.22
CA GLU A 221 -13.28 -2.96 15.95
C GLU A 221 -13.55 -4.01 17.04
N GLN A 222 -13.29 -5.29 16.76
CA GLN A 222 -13.40 -6.36 17.76
C GLN A 222 -12.41 -6.16 18.91
N ILE A 223 -11.17 -5.75 18.60
CA ILE A 223 -10.14 -5.45 19.59
C ILE A 223 -10.56 -4.23 20.43
N ALA A 224 -11.03 -3.15 19.79
CA ALA A 224 -11.48 -1.95 20.49
C ALA A 224 -12.64 -2.24 21.45
N ASN A 225 -13.63 -3.02 21.02
CA ASN A 225 -14.75 -3.43 21.87
C ASN A 225 -14.29 -4.32 23.04
N ALA A 226 -13.41 -5.30 22.79
CA ALA A 226 -12.87 -6.15 23.85
C ALA A 226 -12.05 -5.36 24.89
N ILE A 227 -11.33 -4.32 24.47
CA ILE A 227 -10.61 -3.42 25.39
C ILE A 227 -11.63 -2.60 26.21
N ARG A 228 -12.72 -2.13 25.60
CA ARG A 228 -13.77 -1.34 26.27
C ARG A 228 -14.57 -2.14 27.29
N ASP A 229 -14.76 -3.43 27.06
CA ASP A 229 -15.52 -4.33 27.94
C ASP A 229 -14.77 -4.67 29.24
N GLU A 230 -13.45 -4.43 29.29
CA GLU A 230 -12.62 -4.68 30.47
C GLU A 230 -12.78 -3.54 31.51
N LYS A 231 -12.97 -3.89 32.79
CA LYS A 231 -13.27 -2.91 33.84
C LYS A 231 -12.13 -1.89 34.03
N GLY A 232 -12.47 -0.60 33.95
CA GLY A 232 -11.53 0.51 34.17
C GLY A 232 -11.02 1.16 32.88
N VAL A 233 -11.41 0.64 31.72
CA VAL A 233 -11.07 1.21 30.41
C VAL A 233 -12.17 2.19 29.99
N GLY A 234 -11.83 3.48 29.93
CA GLY A 234 -12.82 4.52 29.66
C GLY A 234 -13.08 4.79 28.17
N TYR A 235 -12.13 4.51 27.28
CA TYR A 235 -12.25 4.81 25.85
C TYR A 235 -11.24 4.00 25.02
N ALA A 236 -11.75 3.31 24.00
CA ALA A 236 -10.99 2.59 22.98
C ALA A 236 -11.80 2.56 21.68
N GLU A 237 -11.21 3.02 20.58
CA GLU A 237 -11.85 3.03 19.25
C GLU A 237 -10.86 2.57 18.17
N SER A 238 -11.35 1.82 17.19
CA SER A 238 -10.55 1.45 16.03
C SER A 238 -10.41 2.66 15.11
N VAL A 239 -9.17 3.10 14.89
CA VAL A 239 -8.85 4.20 13.96
C VAL A 239 -8.09 3.69 12.73
N SER A 240 -8.16 2.37 12.52
CA SER A 240 -7.56 1.67 11.39
C SER A 240 -8.32 1.97 10.10
N VAL A 241 -7.60 2.15 9.00
CA VAL A 241 -8.16 2.31 7.65
C VAL A 241 -7.94 1.03 6.86
N ASP A 242 -8.84 0.72 5.91
CA ASP A 242 -8.64 -0.42 5.01
C ASP A 242 -7.39 -0.18 4.15
N SER A 243 -6.36 -0.97 4.42
CA SER A 243 -5.05 -0.85 3.78
C SER A 243 -4.94 -1.64 2.48
N LYS A 244 -6.03 -2.29 2.03
CA LYS A 244 -6.08 -3.06 0.77
C LYS A 244 -5.79 -2.24 -0.49
N SER A 245 -5.63 -0.92 -0.39
CA SER A 245 -5.30 -0.04 -1.51
C SER A 245 -3.86 0.47 -1.54
N SER A 246 -2.94 0.00 -0.68
CA SER A 246 -1.54 0.45 -0.77
C SER A 246 -0.78 -0.40 -1.80
N ASP A 247 -0.28 0.22 -2.86
CA ASP A 247 0.51 -0.42 -3.94
C ASP A 247 1.70 -1.25 -3.39
N MET A 248 2.24 -0.84 -2.24
CA MET A 248 3.34 -1.53 -1.55
C MET A 248 2.93 -2.92 -1.01
N VAL A 249 1.67 -3.11 -0.60
CA VAL A 249 1.16 -4.42 -0.15
C VAL A 249 1.01 -5.38 -1.33
N TYR A 250 0.51 -4.90 -2.48
CA TYR A 250 0.45 -5.71 -3.70
C TYR A 250 1.83 -6.12 -4.19
N LEU A 251 2.82 -5.22 -4.09
CA LEU A 251 4.20 -5.52 -4.43
C LEU A 251 4.77 -6.62 -3.54
N VAL A 252 4.66 -6.50 -2.21
CA VAL A 252 5.16 -7.52 -1.28
C VAL A 252 4.42 -8.85 -1.49
N SER A 253 3.10 -8.85 -1.63
CA SER A 253 2.33 -10.08 -1.89
C SER A 253 2.79 -10.77 -3.18
N SER A 254 3.06 -9.99 -4.22
CA SER A 254 3.60 -10.50 -5.48
C SER A 254 5.00 -11.08 -5.30
N MET A 255 5.85 -10.45 -4.48
CA MET A 255 7.19 -10.96 -4.16
C MET A 255 7.14 -12.27 -3.35
N ILE A 256 6.19 -12.43 -2.43
CA ILE A 256 6.00 -13.67 -1.67
C ILE A 256 5.57 -14.81 -2.60
N GLU A 257 4.59 -14.58 -3.46
CA GLU A 257 4.15 -15.59 -4.41
C GLU A 257 5.24 -15.91 -5.44
N LEU A 258 5.99 -14.91 -5.90
CA LEU A 258 7.14 -15.14 -6.77
C LEU A 258 8.24 -15.95 -6.06
N LYS A 259 8.54 -15.66 -4.78
CA LYS A 259 9.46 -16.47 -3.97
C LYS A 259 8.99 -17.91 -3.88
N ARG A 260 7.72 -18.12 -3.56
CA ARG A 260 7.10 -19.46 -3.43
C ARG A 260 7.19 -20.22 -4.75
N PHE A 261 6.89 -19.55 -5.87
CA PHE A 261 7.05 -20.09 -7.21
C PHE A 261 8.51 -20.49 -7.47
N LEU A 262 9.47 -19.58 -7.30
CA LEU A 262 10.89 -19.85 -7.53
C LEU A 262 11.39 -21.02 -6.69
N THR A 263 11.03 -21.06 -5.40
CA THR A 263 11.44 -22.12 -4.47
C THR A 263 10.86 -23.49 -4.84
N ALA A 264 9.64 -23.53 -5.39
CA ALA A 264 9.02 -24.77 -5.85
C ALA A 264 9.74 -25.39 -7.06
N PHE A 265 10.43 -24.57 -7.85
CA PHE A 265 11.21 -24.99 -9.02
C PHE A 265 12.72 -25.14 -8.75
N ALA A 266 13.18 -24.89 -7.52
CA ALA A 266 14.57 -25.14 -7.13
C ALA A 266 14.91 -26.62 -7.15
N THR A 267 16.15 -26.99 -7.50
CA THR A 267 16.63 -28.36 -7.37
C THR A 267 16.68 -28.76 -5.89
N LYS A 268 16.02 -29.87 -5.57
CA LYS A 268 15.96 -30.45 -4.24
C LYS A 268 16.91 -31.65 -4.15
N ALA A 269 17.64 -31.74 -3.06
CA ALA A 269 18.52 -32.85 -2.75
C ALA A 269 17.92 -33.67 -1.60
N ALA A 270 17.58 -34.93 -1.85
CA ALA A 270 17.21 -35.88 -0.81
C ALA A 270 18.48 -36.53 -0.28
N ILE A 271 18.87 -36.18 0.95
CA ILE A 271 20.15 -36.55 1.57
C ILE A 271 19.94 -37.69 2.57
N THR A 272 20.72 -38.75 2.41
CA THR A 272 20.79 -39.89 3.32
C THR A 272 22.07 -39.79 4.15
N PRO A 273 21.99 -39.76 5.49
CA PRO A 273 23.17 -39.59 6.35
C PRO A 273 24.11 -40.80 6.29
N ALA A 274 25.40 -40.54 6.45
CA ALA A 274 26.39 -41.58 6.73
C ALA A 274 26.25 -42.09 8.18
N ALA A 275 26.79 -43.27 8.46
CA ALA A 275 26.67 -43.89 9.79
C ALA A 275 27.22 -42.97 10.90
N GLY A 276 26.37 -42.63 11.88
CA GLY A 276 26.73 -41.77 13.00
C GLY A 276 26.60 -40.26 12.75
N VAL A 277 26.08 -39.82 11.60
CA VAL A 277 25.90 -38.40 11.26
C VAL A 277 24.44 -37.98 11.45
N THR A 278 24.23 -36.82 12.09
CA THR A 278 22.91 -36.17 12.24
C THR A 278 22.94 -34.78 11.62
N PHE A 279 21.95 -34.47 10.77
CA PHE A 279 21.83 -33.16 10.15
C PHE A 279 21.01 -32.18 11.02
N MET A 280 21.40 -30.91 10.98
CA MET A 280 20.65 -29.78 11.52
C MET A 280 20.13 -28.88 10.40
N LEU A 281 19.07 -28.14 10.70
CA LEU A 281 18.53 -27.15 9.77
C LEU A 281 19.59 -26.09 9.49
N GLY A 282 19.88 -25.83 8.22
CA GLY A 282 20.87 -24.85 7.80
C GLY A 282 22.29 -25.38 7.58
N ASP A 283 22.57 -26.66 7.86
CA ASP A 283 23.84 -27.29 7.52
C ASP A 283 24.13 -27.17 6.01
N ILE A 284 25.39 -26.94 5.66
CA ILE A 284 25.85 -26.84 4.27
C ILE A 284 26.66 -28.09 3.92
N ILE A 285 26.30 -28.70 2.80
CA ILE A 285 26.93 -29.91 2.27
C ILE A 285 27.44 -29.61 0.87
N ALA A 286 28.72 -29.92 0.62
CA ALA A 286 29.35 -29.80 -0.69
C ALA A 286 29.29 -31.13 -1.45
N PHE A 287 28.96 -31.03 -2.74
CA PHE A 287 28.96 -32.12 -3.71
C PHE A 287 29.87 -31.75 -4.88
N GLN A 288 30.48 -32.77 -5.48
CA GLN A 288 31.38 -32.57 -6.62
C GLN A 288 30.57 -32.04 -7.80
N GLY A 289 30.88 -30.81 -8.24
CA GLY A 289 30.29 -30.23 -9.44
C GLY A 289 31.22 -30.35 -10.64
N THR A 290 31.39 -29.25 -11.37
CA THR A 290 32.31 -29.17 -12.52
C THR A 290 33.74 -28.79 -12.13
N ALA A 291 34.03 -28.71 -10.83
CA ALA A 291 35.36 -28.44 -10.31
C ALA A 291 36.36 -29.52 -10.75
N ALA A 292 37.56 -29.10 -11.15
CA ALA A 292 38.61 -30.01 -11.63
C ALA A 292 39.29 -30.81 -10.51
N SER A 293 39.22 -30.32 -9.27
CA SER A 293 39.77 -31.00 -8.09
C SER A 293 38.67 -31.76 -7.35
N GLU A 294 38.99 -32.97 -6.87
CA GLU A 294 38.07 -33.75 -6.03
C GLU A 294 37.87 -33.10 -4.65
N LEU A 295 36.70 -33.35 -4.05
CA LEU A 295 36.38 -32.94 -2.68
C LEU A 295 37.25 -33.70 -1.67
N VAL A 296 38.35 -33.08 -1.23
CA VAL A 296 39.23 -33.63 -0.19
C VAL A 296 39.04 -32.86 1.12
N SER A 297 38.96 -33.58 2.24
CA SER A 297 38.83 -32.96 3.56
C SER A 297 40.04 -32.07 3.88
N GLY A 298 39.78 -30.85 4.34
CA GLY A 298 40.77 -29.81 4.62
C GLY A 298 41.09 -28.89 3.43
N ALA A 299 40.58 -29.17 2.23
CA ALA A 299 40.76 -28.30 1.06
C ALA A 299 39.75 -27.13 1.04
N PRO A 300 40.12 -25.98 0.43
CA PRO A 300 39.21 -24.85 0.27
C PRO A 300 38.09 -25.17 -0.73
N LEU A 301 36.94 -24.51 -0.55
CA LEU A 301 35.80 -24.69 -1.42
C LEU A 301 35.98 -23.97 -2.78
N ASP A 302 35.75 -24.69 -3.88
CA ASP A 302 35.71 -24.13 -5.23
C ASP A 302 34.30 -23.57 -5.57
N SER A 303 34.23 -22.52 -6.40
CA SER A 303 32.95 -21.96 -6.87
C SER A 303 32.21 -22.91 -7.82
N ALA A 304 32.91 -23.82 -8.48
CA ALA A 304 32.36 -24.86 -9.35
C ALA A 304 31.83 -26.08 -8.58
N ASN A 305 31.94 -26.11 -7.25
CA ASN A 305 31.29 -27.12 -6.43
C ASN A 305 29.80 -26.83 -6.25
N VAL A 306 29.01 -27.89 -6.06
CA VAL A 306 27.58 -27.78 -5.79
C VAL A 306 27.38 -27.72 -4.28
N LEU A 307 26.81 -26.63 -3.78
CA LEU A 307 26.47 -26.50 -2.36
C LEU A 307 24.98 -26.72 -2.14
N VAL A 308 24.65 -27.50 -1.13
CA VAL A 308 23.28 -27.77 -0.70
C VAL A 308 23.12 -27.34 0.74
N LYS A 309 22.11 -26.52 1.01
CA LYS A 309 21.71 -26.16 2.37
C LYS A 309 20.56 -27.03 2.82
N VAL A 310 20.67 -27.64 4.00
CA VAL A 310 19.60 -28.45 4.60
C VAL A 310 18.43 -27.54 4.97
N THR A 311 17.26 -27.82 4.38
CA THR A 311 16.01 -27.05 4.57
C THR A 311 14.96 -27.83 5.37
N MET A 312 15.10 -29.14 5.52
CA MET A 312 14.21 -29.97 6.34
C MET A 312 14.93 -31.23 6.80
N VAL A 313 14.65 -31.68 8.03
CA VAL A 313 15.12 -32.97 8.56
C VAL A 313 13.89 -33.84 8.85
N LYS A 314 13.85 -35.05 8.27
CA LYS A 314 12.72 -36.00 8.39
C LYS A 314 12.91 -36.86 9.64
N SER A 315 11.80 -37.43 10.14
CA SER A 315 11.74 -38.25 11.37
C SER A 315 12.54 -39.56 11.35
N GLY A 316 13.31 -39.84 10.29
CA GLY A 316 14.23 -40.99 10.16
C GLY A 316 15.71 -40.61 9.97
N GLY A 317 16.09 -39.34 10.18
CA GLY A 317 17.47 -38.87 10.02
C GLY A 317 17.86 -38.45 8.59
N SER A 318 17.06 -38.80 7.58
CA SER A 318 17.20 -38.24 6.22
C SER A 318 16.86 -36.75 6.20
N ALA A 319 17.56 -36.00 5.35
CA ALA A 319 17.36 -34.57 5.18
C ALA A 319 16.92 -34.23 3.76
N GLU A 320 16.24 -33.10 3.60
CA GLU A 320 16.01 -32.44 2.32
C GLU A 320 16.80 -31.14 2.31
N GLY A 321 17.50 -30.88 1.21
CA GLY A 321 18.27 -29.67 1.02
C GLY A 321 17.97 -29.00 -0.31
N MET A 322 18.28 -27.72 -0.37
CA MET A 322 18.13 -26.90 -1.59
C MET A 322 19.51 -26.50 -2.09
N VAL A 323 19.73 -26.55 -3.40
CA VAL A 323 20.98 -26.12 -4.02
C VAL A 323 21.12 -24.61 -3.88
N ILE A 324 22.20 -24.16 -3.24
CA ILE A 324 22.49 -22.73 -3.01
C ILE A 324 23.61 -22.18 -3.89
N GLN A 325 24.41 -23.06 -4.48
CA GLN A 325 25.51 -22.72 -5.40
C GLN A 325 25.73 -23.87 -6.38
N GLY A 326 26.07 -23.54 -7.62
CA GLY A 326 26.24 -24.53 -8.69
C GLY A 326 24.92 -25.06 -9.22
N ASP A 327 24.98 -26.18 -9.96
CA ASP A 327 23.83 -26.83 -10.58
C ASP A 327 23.73 -28.28 -10.09
N GLY A 328 22.63 -28.62 -9.43
CA GLY A 328 22.42 -29.96 -8.88
C GLY A 328 22.36 -31.08 -9.93
N THR A 329 22.16 -30.74 -11.21
CA THR A 329 22.23 -31.71 -12.33
C THR A 329 23.66 -32.16 -12.64
N GLN A 330 24.67 -31.38 -12.21
CA GLN A 330 26.09 -31.66 -12.44
C GLN A 330 26.77 -32.34 -11.24
N ALA A 331 26.01 -32.66 -10.19
CA ALA A 331 26.54 -33.27 -8.97
C ALA A 331 26.93 -34.74 -9.22
N ALA A 332 28.22 -35.00 -9.49
CA ALA A 332 28.73 -36.33 -9.76
C ALA A 332 28.81 -37.18 -8.48
N ASN A 333 28.52 -38.48 -8.57
CA ASN A 333 28.66 -39.51 -7.53
C ASN A 333 27.79 -39.37 -6.27
N GLY A 334 27.07 -38.26 -6.10
CA GLY A 334 26.11 -38.05 -5.00
C GLY A 334 26.72 -38.07 -3.60
N GLN A 335 28.05 -38.08 -3.45
CA GLN A 335 28.73 -38.09 -2.15
C GLN A 335 28.86 -36.66 -1.62
N GLY A 336 28.35 -36.43 -0.40
CA GLY A 336 28.29 -35.11 0.23
C GLY A 336 29.26 -34.96 1.39
N HIS A 337 30.02 -33.87 1.42
CA HIS A 337 30.95 -33.50 2.48
C HIS A 337 30.43 -32.31 3.28
N ALA A 338 30.61 -32.30 4.61
CA ALA A 338 30.25 -31.13 5.41
C ALA A 338 31.06 -29.90 4.98
N VAL A 339 30.50 -28.71 5.11
CA VAL A 339 31.24 -27.46 4.92
C VAL A 339 31.26 -26.69 6.23
N LEU A 340 32.46 -26.38 6.71
CA LEU A 340 32.68 -25.53 7.89
C LEU A 340 33.69 -24.44 7.54
N ASN A 341 33.35 -23.17 7.79
CA ASN A 341 34.22 -22.02 7.51
C ASN A 341 34.84 -22.01 6.09
N ASN A 342 34.03 -22.37 5.09
CA ASN A 342 34.45 -22.43 3.68
C ASN A 342 35.54 -23.48 3.36
N VAL A 343 35.68 -24.50 4.21
CA VAL A 343 36.57 -25.66 4.05
C VAL A 343 35.76 -26.94 3.98
N ILE A 344 36.21 -27.86 3.13
CA ILE A 344 35.59 -29.18 2.94
C ILE A 344 35.90 -30.07 4.15
N GLY A 345 34.86 -30.62 4.75
CA GLY A 345 34.91 -31.50 5.92
C GLY A 345 34.83 -32.98 5.56
N ASN A 346 34.45 -33.79 6.55
CA ASN A 346 34.27 -35.23 6.38
C ASN A 346 33.05 -35.55 5.52
N LEU A 347 33.03 -36.75 4.95
CA LEU A 347 31.87 -37.30 4.26
C LEU A 347 30.70 -37.44 5.25
N VAL A 348 29.56 -36.83 4.92
CA VAL A 348 28.38 -36.77 5.79
C VAL A 348 27.18 -37.54 5.27
N GLY A 349 27.16 -37.90 3.98
CA GLY A 349 26.07 -38.68 3.42
C GLY A 349 26.08 -38.75 1.90
N THR A 350 25.01 -39.31 1.33
CA THR A 350 24.76 -39.34 -0.11
C THR A 350 23.47 -38.62 -0.46
N ALA A 351 23.38 -37.99 -1.63
CA ALA A 351 22.20 -37.27 -2.07
C ALA A 351 21.71 -37.69 -3.45
N ILE A 352 20.38 -37.66 -3.61
CA ILE A 352 19.70 -37.79 -4.89
C ILE A 352 19.11 -36.42 -5.23
N PHE A 353 19.50 -35.88 -6.38
CA PHE A 353 19.03 -34.58 -6.85
C PHE A 353 17.79 -34.73 -7.71
N HIS A 354 16.79 -33.91 -7.42
CA HIS A 354 15.54 -33.82 -8.14
C HIS A 354 15.38 -32.39 -8.63
N ASN A 355 15.42 -32.21 -9.96
CA ASN A 355 15.28 -30.91 -10.60
C ASN A 355 13.89 -30.81 -11.28
N PRO A 356 12.92 -30.11 -10.65
CA PRO A 356 11.57 -30.00 -11.18
C PRO A 356 11.51 -29.31 -12.56
N ARG A 357 12.43 -28.39 -12.84
CA ARG A 357 12.49 -27.66 -14.13
C ARG A 357 12.85 -28.59 -15.27
N THR A 358 13.84 -29.47 -15.08
CA THR A 358 14.20 -30.45 -16.12
C THR A 358 13.08 -31.47 -16.34
N GLN A 359 12.37 -31.87 -15.29
CA GLN A 359 11.23 -32.78 -15.42
C GLN A 359 10.08 -32.12 -16.17
N LEU A 360 9.74 -30.87 -15.83
CA LEU A 360 8.73 -30.11 -16.55
C LEU A 360 9.14 -29.88 -18.01
N GLY A 361 10.41 -29.51 -18.28
CA GLY A 361 10.92 -29.35 -19.63
C GLY A 361 10.80 -30.64 -20.47
N ASN A 362 11.16 -31.79 -19.88
CA ASN A 362 11.01 -33.10 -20.51
C ASN A 362 9.54 -33.45 -20.76
N ALA A 363 8.66 -33.24 -19.77
CA ALA A 363 7.24 -33.52 -19.90
C ALA A 363 6.58 -32.64 -20.98
N LEU A 364 6.95 -31.35 -21.07
CA LEU A 364 6.49 -30.44 -22.11
C LEU A 364 6.98 -30.85 -23.50
N LYS A 365 8.24 -31.31 -23.61
CA LYS A 365 8.81 -31.83 -24.86
C LYS A 365 8.10 -33.11 -25.32
N GLU A 366 7.84 -34.04 -24.40
CA GLU A 366 7.09 -35.26 -24.68
C GLU A 366 5.65 -34.95 -25.09
N THR A 367 4.99 -34.03 -24.37
CA THR A 367 3.65 -33.55 -24.71
C THR A 367 3.62 -32.90 -26.11
N SER A 368 4.62 -32.08 -26.45
CA SER A 368 4.76 -31.52 -27.80
C SER A 368 4.87 -32.61 -28.86
N SER A 369 5.65 -33.65 -28.60
CA SER A 369 5.79 -34.80 -29.51
C SER A 369 4.46 -35.53 -29.71
N LEU A 370 3.67 -35.73 -28.64
CA LEU A 370 2.34 -36.34 -28.72
C LEU A 370 1.36 -35.46 -29.50
N VAL A 371 1.38 -34.14 -29.28
CA VAL A 371 0.53 -33.18 -30.00
C VAL A 371 0.80 -33.23 -31.51
N LEU A 372 2.06 -33.34 -31.93
CA LEU A 372 2.44 -33.49 -33.34
C LEU A 372 1.93 -34.80 -33.97
N GLN A 373 1.61 -35.82 -33.17
CA GLN A 373 1.07 -37.09 -33.67
C GLN A 373 -0.46 -37.07 -33.83
N ILE A 374 -1.17 -36.12 -33.21
CA ILE A 374 -2.64 -36.03 -33.26
C ILE A 374 -3.18 -36.02 -34.70
N PRO A 375 -2.63 -35.24 -35.67
CA PRO A 375 -3.14 -35.26 -37.04
C PRO A 375 -3.05 -36.63 -37.69
N LYS A 376 -1.97 -37.38 -37.43
CA LYS A 376 -1.79 -38.74 -37.95
C LYS A 376 -2.79 -39.71 -37.31
N ILE A 377 -2.94 -39.67 -36.00
CA ILE A 377 -3.93 -40.48 -35.26
C ILE A 377 -5.35 -40.18 -35.76
N ALA A 378 -5.68 -38.90 -36.00
CA ALA A 378 -6.95 -38.49 -36.55
C ALA A 378 -7.17 -39.02 -37.97
N GLN A 379 -6.14 -38.98 -38.82
CA GLN A 379 -6.20 -39.55 -40.17
C GLN A 379 -6.41 -41.07 -40.14
N ASP A 380 -5.68 -41.78 -39.30
CA ASP A 380 -5.80 -43.24 -39.15
C ASP A 380 -7.21 -43.63 -38.63
N ALA A 381 -7.75 -42.86 -37.69
CA ALA A 381 -9.10 -43.07 -37.16
C ALA A 381 -10.20 -42.78 -38.20
N GLN A 382 -10.03 -41.76 -39.07
CA GLN A 382 -10.94 -41.52 -40.20
C GLN A 382 -10.91 -42.69 -41.20
N ASN A 383 -9.72 -43.18 -41.54
CA ASN A 383 -9.58 -44.34 -42.44
C ASN A 383 -10.29 -45.58 -41.86
N MET A 384 -10.10 -45.85 -40.57
CA MET A 384 -10.75 -46.97 -39.86
C MET A 384 -12.28 -46.81 -39.81
N THR A 385 -12.79 -45.59 -39.62
CA THR A 385 -14.23 -45.29 -39.66
C THR A 385 -14.81 -45.57 -41.05
N GLY A 386 -14.07 -45.24 -42.11
CA GLY A 386 -14.44 -45.57 -43.49
C GLY A 386 -14.50 -47.09 -43.74
N VAL A 387 -13.51 -47.84 -43.26
CA VAL A 387 -13.50 -49.31 -43.34
C VAL A 387 -14.68 -49.93 -42.57
N ALA A 388 -14.97 -49.45 -41.36
CA ALA A 388 -16.09 -49.92 -40.55
C ALA A 388 -17.43 -49.64 -41.23
N ASN A 389 -17.63 -48.45 -41.80
CA ASN A 389 -18.84 -48.13 -42.57
C ASN A 389 -19.00 -49.04 -43.79
N ASN A 390 -17.93 -49.35 -44.51
CA ASN A 390 -17.97 -50.29 -45.63
C ASN A 390 -18.36 -51.70 -45.17
N ALA A 391 -17.82 -52.18 -44.04
CA ALA A 391 -18.20 -53.47 -43.48
C ALA A 391 -19.68 -53.52 -43.07
N LEU A 392 -20.20 -52.44 -42.46
CA LEU A 392 -21.63 -52.31 -42.13
C LEU A 392 -22.51 -52.29 -43.39
N ASN A 393 -22.06 -51.62 -44.47
CA ASN A 393 -22.76 -51.65 -45.76
C ASN A 393 -22.82 -53.06 -46.35
N SER A 394 -21.70 -53.77 -46.35
CA SER A 394 -21.64 -55.17 -46.79
C SER A 394 -22.54 -56.07 -45.95
N TYR A 395 -22.54 -55.90 -44.62
CA TYR A 395 -23.41 -56.65 -43.71
C TYR A 395 -24.89 -56.45 -44.03
N SER A 396 -25.35 -55.21 -44.19
CA SER A 396 -26.73 -54.92 -44.59
C SER A 396 -27.06 -55.52 -45.96
N GLY A 397 -26.17 -55.37 -46.94
CA GLY A 397 -26.36 -55.93 -48.28
C GLY A 397 -26.47 -57.46 -48.28
N SER A 398 -25.66 -58.14 -47.46
CA SER A 398 -25.73 -59.60 -47.30
C SER A 398 -27.04 -60.07 -46.66
N ILE A 399 -27.57 -59.34 -45.66
CA ILE A 399 -28.89 -59.66 -45.08
C ILE A 399 -29.99 -59.55 -46.15
N THR A 400 -30.00 -58.47 -46.93
CA THR A 400 -30.98 -58.29 -48.01
C THR A 400 -30.88 -59.40 -49.05
N ALA A 401 -29.67 -59.80 -49.44
CA ALA A 401 -29.48 -60.91 -50.39
C ALA A 401 -30.00 -62.26 -49.84
N VAL A 402 -29.82 -62.52 -48.54
CA VAL A 402 -30.39 -63.71 -47.88
C VAL A 402 -31.91 -63.63 -47.85
N GLU A 403 -32.50 -62.47 -47.54
CA GLU A 403 -33.96 -62.26 -47.56
C GLU A 403 -34.56 -62.48 -48.95
N GLU A 404 -33.91 -61.98 -50.01
CA GLU A 404 -34.32 -62.20 -51.40
C GLU A 404 -34.24 -63.69 -51.79
N THR A 405 -33.20 -64.39 -51.32
CA THR A 405 -33.04 -65.83 -51.54
C THR A 405 -34.14 -66.63 -50.83
N LEU A 406 -34.44 -66.31 -49.58
CA LEU A 406 -35.53 -66.94 -48.82
C LEU A 406 -36.90 -66.66 -49.43
N SER A 407 -37.13 -65.43 -49.91
CA SER A 407 -38.34 -65.06 -50.65
C SER A 407 -38.48 -65.86 -51.95
N SER A 408 -37.38 -66.06 -52.67
CA SER A 408 -37.36 -66.88 -53.89
C SER A 408 -37.63 -68.35 -53.60
N LEU A 409 -37.08 -68.88 -52.49
CA LEU A 409 -37.36 -70.25 -52.01
C LEU A 409 -38.81 -70.43 -51.57
N ALA A 410 -39.39 -69.46 -50.87
CA ALA A 410 -40.82 -69.48 -50.50
C ALA A 410 -41.73 -69.45 -51.74
N LYS A 411 -41.39 -68.67 -52.78
CA LYS A 411 -42.10 -68.72 -54.07
C LYS A 411 -41.97 -70.10 -54.74
N ALA A 412 -40.78 -70.71 -54.69
CA ALA A 412 -40.59 -72.06 -55.19
C ALA A 412 -41.44 -73.10 -54.42
N GLU A 413 -41.52 -72.97 -53.09
CA GLU A 413 -42.39 -73.79 -52.23
C GLU A 413 -43.86 -73.71 -52.68
N THR A 414 -44.41 -72.51 -52.87
CA THR A 414 -45.80 -72.34 -53.33
C THR A 414 -46.05 -72.94 -54.72
N THR A 415 -45.03 -72.93 -55.59
CA THR A 415 -45.10 -73.54 -56.92
C THR A 415 -45.11 -75.07 -56.83
N ILE A 416 -44.28 -75.64 -55.95
CA ILE A 416 -44.25 -77.09 -55.65
C ILE A 416 -45.57 -77.53 -54.99
N GLU A 417 -46.15 -76.71 -54.11
CA GLU A 417 -47.46 -76.96 -53.50
C GLU A 417 -48.59 -77.00 -54.55
N ALA A 418 -48.60 -76.05 -55.48
CA ALA A 418 -49.58 -76.05 -56.57
C ALA A 418 -49.45 -77.31 -57.45
N ALA A 419 -48.22 -77.72 -57.78
CA ALA A 419 -47.95 -78.93 -58.55
C ALA A 419 -48.35 -80.23 -57.81
N THR A 420 -48.02 -80.33 -56.52
CA THR A 420 -48.34 -81.51 -55.69
C THR A 420 -49.84 -81.63 -55.39
N SER A 421 -50.54 -80.52 -55.16
CA SER A 421 -52.00 -80.49 -55.01
C SER A 421 -52.72 -80.92 -56.30
N GLY A 422 -52.19 -80.54 -57.46
CA GLY A 422 -52.67 -81.02 -58.77
C GLY A 422 -52.49 -82.53 -58.94
N LEU A 423 -51.33 -83.07 -58.54
CA LEU A 423 -51.03 -84.50 -58.61
C LEU A 423 -51.82 -85.33 -57.60
N ALA A 424 -52.06 -84.84 -56.38
CA ALA A 424 -52.82 -85.54 -55.35
C ALA A 424 -54.32 -85.73 -55.69
N LYS A 425 -54.84 -84.95 -56.65
CA LYS A 425 -56.21 -85.11 -57.17
C LYS A 425 -56.36 -86.23 -58.20
N LEU A 426 -55.25 -86.82 -58.68
CA LEU A 426 -55.28 -87.96 -59.59
C LEU A 426 -55.39 -89.25 -58.77
N ASP A 427 -56.50 -89.97 -58.90
CA ASP A 427 -56.69 -91.29 -58.27
C ASP A 427 -55.92 -92.36 -59.05
N THR A 428 -54.60 -92.38 -58.85
CA THR A 428 -53.67 -93.32 -59.51
C THR A 428 -53.97 -94.78 -59.13
N SER A 429 -54.55 -95.01 -57.95
CA SER A 429 -54.94 -96.35 -57.48
C SER A 429 -56.11 -96.90 -58.30
N ALA A 430 -57.14 -96.10 -58.55
CA ALA A 430 -58.25 -96.50 -59.42
C ALA A 430 -57.78 -96.76 -60.86
N ILE A 431 -56.89 -95.92 -61.39
CA ILE A 431 -56.36 -96.04 -62.76
C ILE A 431 -55.47 -97.29 -62.89
N GLN A 432 -54.60 -97.57 -61.90
CA GLN A 432 -53.78 -98.79 -61.87
C GLN A 432 -54.63 -100.05 -61.82
N LEU A 433 -55.71 -100.05 -61.03
CA LEU A 433 -56.63 -101.17 -60.92
C LEU A 433 -57.35 -101.44 -62.26
N GLN A 434 -57.75 -100.39 -62.95
CA GLN A 434 -58.37 -100.47 -64.28
C GLN A 434 -57.38 -100.90 -65.39
N LEU A 435 -56.14 -100.42 -65.36
CA LEU A 435 -55.07 -100.85 -66.28
C LEU A 435 -54.72 -102.33 -66.09
N THR A 436 -54.66 -102.80 -64.84
CA THR A 436 -54.41 -104.22 -64.53
C THR A 436 -55.53 -105.12 -65.04
N ASN A 437 -56.79 -104.70 -64.87
CA ASN A 437 -57.94 -105.43 -65.40
C ASN A 437 -57.93 -105.48 -66.94
N SER A 438 -57.60 -104.36 -67.61
CA SER A 438 -57.45 -104.28 -69.06
C SER A 438 -56.31 -105.15 -69.60
N SER A 439 -55.14 -105.14 -68.94
CA SER A 439 -53.99 -105.99 -69.30
C SER A 439 -54.31 -107.48 -69.19
N ARG A 440 -55.04 -107.89 -68.13
CA ARG A 440 -55.52 -109.28 -67.96
C ARG A 440 -56.51 -109.69 -69.05
N ALA A 441 -57.48 -108.83 -69.38
CA ALA A 441 -58.44 -109.10 -70.45
C ALA A 441 -57.75 -109.23 -71.82
N MET A 442 -56.80 -108.34 -72.12
CA MET A 442 -55.98 -108.42 -73.33
C MET A 442 -55.12 -109.70 -73.37
N GLY A 443 -54.57 -110.13 -72.25
CA GLY A 443 -53.85 -111.41 -72.15
C GLY A 443 -54.73 -112.61 -72.51
N SER A 444 -55.98 -112.64 -72.04
CA SER A 444 -56.93 -113.70 -72.43
C SER A 444 -57.31 -113.67 -73.92
N LEU A 445 -57.42 -112.47 -74.52
CA LEU A 445 -57.68 -112.31 -75.95
C LEU A 445 -56.50 -112.77 -76.78
N VAL A 446 -55.27 -112.40 -76.40
CA VAL A 446 -54.04 -112.87 -77.04
C VAL A 446 -53.95 -114.40 -76.96
N SER A 447 -54.21 -115.00 -75.79
CA SER A 447 -54.21 -116.46 -75.63
C SER A 447 -55.27 -117.15 -76.50
N THR A 448 -56.46 -116.55 -76.63
CA THR A 448 -57.53 -117.08 -77.49
C THR A 448 -57.16 -116.99 -78.97
N LEU A 449 -56.57 -115.87 -79.40
CA LEU A 449 -56.12 -115.68 -80.78
C LEU A 449 -54.92 -116.57 -81.12
N GLN A 450 -54.05 -116.89 -80.17
CA GLN A 450 -52.98 -117.87 -80.36
C GLN A 450 -53.51 -119.28 -80.65
N ILE A 451 -54.64 -119.67 -80.05
CA ILE A 451 -55.34 -120.92 -80.36
C ILE A 451 -55.92 -120.85 -81.80
N ILE A 452 -56.49 -119.71 -82.19
CA ILE A 452 -57.01 -119.48 -83.54
C ILE A 452 -55.88 -119.46 -84.60
N ARG A 453 -54.66 -119.02 -84.24
CA ARG A 453 -53.48 -119.03 -85.13
C ARG A 453 -53.12 -120.43 -85.65
N LEU A 454 -53.44 -121.49 -84.90
CA LEU A 454 -53.26 -122.88 -85.35
C LEU A 454 -54.18 -123.24 -86.53
N LEU A 455 -55.27 -122.51 -86.71
CA LEU A 455 -56.27 -122.72 -87.76
C LEU A 455 -56.19 -121.69 -88.90
N ASN A 456 -55.64 -120.49 -88.64
CA ASN A 456 -55.41 -119.46 -89.65
C ASN A 456 -54.13 -118.64 -89.36
N PRO A 457 -53.09 -118.70 -90.21
CA PRO A 457 -51.82 -118.02 -89.97
C PRO A 457 -51.87 -116.47 -90.03
N GLU A 458 -52.91 -115.87 -90.62
CA GLU A 458 -53.01 -114.41 -90.79
C GLU A 458 -53.23 -113.63 -89.47
N VAL A 459 -53.65 -114.30 -88.39
CA VAL A 459 -53.91 -113.69 -87.08
C VAL A 459 -52.60 -113.32 -86.34
N SER A 460 -51.45 -113.74 -86.85
CA SER A 460 -50.12 -113.49 -86.26
C SER A 460 -49.82 -112.00 -86.06
N SER A 461 -50.24 -111.15 -87.00
CA SER A 461 -50.02 -109.69 -86.92
C SER A 461 -50.82 -109.06 -85.77
N SER A 462 -52.10 -109.44 -85.63
CA SER A 462 -52.97 -108.96 -84.56
C SER A 462 -52.51 -109.43 -83.17
N ILE A 463 -51.98 -110.65 -83.06
CA ILE A 463 -51.38 -111.16 -81.81
C ILE A 463 -50.17 -110.33 -81.41
N ASN A 464 -49.27 -110.03 -82.36
CA ASN A 464 -48.09 -109.20 -82.09
C ASN A 464 -48.48 -107.78 -81.69
N GLN A 465 -49.47 -107.17 -82.36
CA GLN A 465 -49.99 -105.85 -81.99
C GLN A 465 -50.61 -105.84 -80.60
N LEU A 466 -51.45 -106.82 -80.26
CA LEU A 466 -52.07 -106.92 -78.93
C LEU A 466 -51.04 -107.19 -77.82
N THR A 467 -50.00 -107.98 -78.12
CA THR A 467 -48.88 -108.22 -77.20
C THR A 467 -48.08 -106.93 -76.97
N ALA A 468 -47.82 -106.15 -78.03
CA ALA A 468 -47.16 -104.85 -77.92
C ALA A 468 -48.02 -103.85 -77.12
N THR A 469 -49.33 -103.82 -77.33
CA THR A 469 -50.25 -102.99 -76.55
C THR A 469 -50.28 -103.42 -75.07
N GLN A 470 -50.27 -104.73 -74.79
CA GLN A 470 -50.18 -105.22 -73.42
C GLN A 470 -48.88 -104.76 -72.75
N GLN A 471 -47.74 -104.87 -73.45
CA GLN A 471 -46.46 -104.39 -72.95
C GLN A 471 -46.49 -102.88 -72.68
N ASN A 472 -47.11 -102.09 -73.57
CA ASN A 472 -47.29 -100.65 -73.37
C ASN A 472 -48.15 -100.32 -72.14
N LEU A 473 -49.19 -101.12 -71.85
CA LEU A 473 -50.01 -100.94 -70.64
C LEU A 473 -49.23 -101.24 -69.36
N VAL A 474 -48.33 -102.22 -69.38
CA VAL A 474 -47.42 -102.51 -68.27
C VAL A 474 -46.43 -101.36 -68.09
N THR A 475 -45.80 -100.87 -69.16
CA THR A 475 -44.91 -99.70 -69.10
C THR A 475 -45.64 -98.45 -68.59
N LEU A 476 -46.90 -98.25 -68.98
CA LEU A 476 -47.73 -97.14 -68.49
C LEU A 476 -48.05 -97.27 -66.99
N GLN A 477 -48.26 -98.50 -66.50
CA GLN A 477 -48.43 -98.80 -65.08
C GLN A 477 -47.14 -98.50 -64.28
N ASP A 478 -45.98 -98.87 -64.81
CA ASP A 478 -44.68 -98.54 -64.20
C ASP A 478 -44.46 -97.02 -64.17
N THR A 479 -44.84 -96.33 -65.25
CA THR A 479 -44.76 -94.85 -65.33
C THR A 479 -45.71 -94.17 -64.34
N LEU A 480 -46.94 -94.67 -64.16
CA LEU A 480 -47.87 -94.16 -63.15
C LEU A 480 -47.37 -94.40 -61.72
N SER A 481 -46.66 -95.50 -61.48
CA SER A 481 -45.99 -95.77 -60.20
C SER A 481 -44.81 -94.81 -59.97
N ALA A 482 -44.10 -94.41 -61.03
CA ALA A 482 -43.08 -93.36 -60.95
C ALA A 482 -43.68 -91.97 -60.66
N VAL A 483 -44.90 -91.67 -61.11
CA VAL A 483 -45.62 -90.42 -60.77
C VAL A 483 -45.94 -90.33 -59.27
N ASP A 484 -46.24 -91.47 -58.63
CA ASP A 484 -46.45 -91.53 -57.17
C ASP A 484 -45.15 -91.26 -56.40
N ASN A 485 -44.01 -91.77 -56.90
CA ASN A 485 -42.69 -91.43 -56.38
C ASN A 485 -42.35 -89.94 -56.53
N VAL A 486 -42.74 -89.29 -57.64
CA VAL A 486 -42.56 -87.84 -57.85
C VAL A 486 -43.39 -87.04 -56.84
N ALA A 487 -44.61 -87.46 -56.51
CA ALA A 487 -45.40 -86.82 -55.47
C ALA A 487 -44.76 -86.97 -54.07
N ALA A 488 -44.19 -88.14 -53.77
CA ALA A 488 -43.46 -88.38 -52.52
C ALA A 488 -42.15 -87.58 -52.44
N ASP A 489 -41.39 -87.50 -53.53
CA ASP A 489 -40.17 -86.69 -53.63
C ASP A 489 -40.47 -85.19 -53.54
N ALA A 490 -41.57 -84.73 -54.13
CA ALA A 490 -42.00 -83.33 -54.02
C ALA A 490 -42.44 -82.95 -52.60
N ARG A 491 -43.08 -83.86 -51.84
CA ARG A 491 -43.36 -83.66 -50.40
C ARG A 491 -42.07 -83.59 -49.58
N ARG A 492 -41.07 -84.43 -49.89
CA ARG A 492 -39.75 -84.39 -49.24
C ARG A 492 -38.99 -83.10 -49.57
N ALA A 493 -39.02 -82.65 -50.82
CA ALA A 493 -38.43 -81.39 -51.27
C ALA A 493 -39.10 -80.19 -50.58
N ARG A 494 -40.44 -80.20 -50.46
CA ARG A 494 -41.18 -79.19 -49.69
C ARG A 494 -40.72 -79.15 -48.24
N ALA A 495 -40.77 -80.28 -47.52
CA ALA A 495 -40.35 -80.32 -46.11
C ALA A 495 -38.90 -79.82 -45.91
N ALA A 496 -38.01 -80.09 -46.86
CA ALA A 496 -36.65 -79.56 -46.84
C ALA A 496 -36.61 -78.04 -47.10
N ILE A 497 -37.37 -77.52 -48.07
CA ILE A 497 -37.48 -76.09 -48.35
C ILE A 497 -38.11 -75.35 -47.17
N ASP A 498 -39.20 -75.86 -46.59
CA ASP A 498 -39.86 -75.30 -45.39
C ASP A 498 -38.87 -75.21 -44.22
N GLY A 499 -38.08 -76.28 -44.01
CA GLY A 499 -37.03 -76.30 -43.00
C GLY A 499 -35.94 -75.25 -43.25
N ILE A 500 -35.52 -75.06 -44.51
CA ILE A 500 -34.54 -74.03 -44.90
C ILE A 500 -35.13 -72.63 -44.74
N VAL A 501 -36.39 -72.40 -45.12
CA VAL A 501 -37.06 -71.10 -45.00
C VAL A 501 -37.28 -70.75 -43.52
N ALA A 502 -37.72 -71.69 -42.69
CA ALA A 502 -37.91 -71.47 -41.26
C ALA A 502 -36.58 -71.20 -40.52
N ASN A 503 -35.55 -72.00 -40.81
CA ASN A 503 -34.21 -71.78 -40.23
C ASN A 503 -33.57 -70.49 -40.76
N GLY A 504 -33.75 -70.19 -42.05
CA GLY A 504 -33.27 -68.98 -42.69
C GLY A 504 -33.94 -67.73 -42.14
N ASN A 505 -35.26 -67.74 -41.94
CA ASN A 505 -35.99 -66.65 -41.30
C ASN A 505 -35.51 -66.42 -39.86
N SER A 506 -35.30 -67.50 -39.10
CA SER A 506 -34.74 -67.41 -37.73
C SER A 506 -33.32 -66.81 -37.73
N MET A 507 -32.48 -67.21 -38.70
CA MET A 507 -31.15 -66.65 -38.88
C MET A 507 -31.21 -65.16 -39.25
N VAL A 508 -32.08 -64.75 -40.16
CA VAL A 508 -32.29 -63.33 -40.53
C VAL A 508 -32.78 -62.52 -39.33
N THR A 509 -33.71 -63.04 -38.52
CA THR A 509 -34.16 -62.38 -37.28
C THR A 509 -33.01 -62.17 -36.30
N ASN A 510 -32.16 -63.19 -36.11
CA ASN A 510 -30.97 -63.07 -35.26
C ASN A 510 -29.97 -62.04 -35.81
N LEU A 511 -29.74 -62.04 -37.13
CA LEU A 511 -28.86 -61.06 -37.78
C LEU A 511 -29.41 -59.62 -37.71
N ARG A 512 -30.73 -59.43 -37.70
CA ARG A 512 -31.39 -58.12 -37.50
C ARG A 512 -31.31 -57.61 -36.06
N THR A 513 -30.93 -58.44 -35.10
CA THR A 513 -30.75 -58.01 -33.70
C THR A 513 -29.53 -57.08 -33.55
N PHE A 514 -28.56 -57.15 -34.47
CA PHE A 514 -27.45 -56.20 -34.52
C PHE A 514 -27.91 -54.84 -35.08
N ASP A 515 -27.80 -53.80 -34.24
CA ASP A 515 -28.21 -52.44 -34.61
C ASP A 515 -27.16 -51.74 -35.49
N VAL A 516 -27.26 -51.98 -36.81
CA VAL A 516 -26.41 -51.34 -37.82
C VAL A 516 -26.59 -49.82 -37.83
N ASN A 517 -27.78 -49.31 -37.55
CA ASN A 517 -28.07 -47.88 -37.60
C ASN A 517 -27.45 -47.15 -36.41
N GLY A 518 -27.58 -47.72 -35.20
CA GLY A 518 -26.87 -47.24 -34.01
C GLY A 518 -25.36 -47.27 -34.19
N ALA A 519 -24.81 -48.36 -34.74
CA ALA A 519 -23.38 -48.46 -35.04
C ALA A 519 -22.90 -47.38 -36.04
N ARG A 520 -23.68 -47.12 -37.11
CA ARG A 520 -23.40 -46.03 -38.06
C ARG A 520 -23.47 -44.66 -37.42
N GLN A 521 -24.45 -44.44 -36.54
CA GLN A 521 -24.59 -43.18 -35.83
C GLN A 521 -23.36 -42.94 -34.92
N THR A 522 -22.93 -43.94 -34.16
CA THR A 522 -21.71 -43.86 -33.34
C THR A 522 -20.46 -43.60 -34.19
N LEU A 523 -20.32 -44.25 -35.35
CA LEU A 523 -19.21 -44.01 -36.27
C LEU A 523 -19.24 -42.59 -36.86
N SER A 524 -20.43 -42.07 -37.19
CA SER A 524 -20.61 -40.69 -37.65
C SER A 524 -20.23 -39.68 -36.58
N GLU A 525 -20.74 -39.85 -35.37
CA GLU A 525 -20.42 -38.99 -34.21
C GLU A 525 -18.91 -39.01 -33.92
N THR A 526 -18.29 -40.20 -33.93
CA THR A 526 -16.84 -40.37 -33.79
C THR A 526 -16.08 -39.65 -34.90
N GLY A 527 -16.53 -39.78 -36.15
CA GLY A 527 -15.97 -39.06 -37.30
C GLY A 527 -16.02 -37.54 -37.12
N THR A 528 -17.15 -36.99 -36.65
CA THR A 528 -17.25 -35.55 -36.36
C THR A 528 -16.31 -35.10 -35.25
N GLY A 529 -16.11 -35.93 -34.21
CA GLY A 529 -15.14 -35.68 -33.14
C GLY A 529 -13.70 -35.64 -33.67
N ILE A 530 -13.34 -36.57 -34.55
CA ILE A 530 -12.02 -36.62 -35.18
C ILE A 530 -11.78 -35.42 -36.10
N THR A 531 -12.79 -34.97 -36.85
CA THR A 531 -12.68 -33.76 -37.69
C THR A 531 -12.45 -32.50 -36.87
N ARG A 532 -13.05 -32.39 -35.67
CA ARG A 532 -12.74 -31.27 -34.75
C ARG A 532 -11.30 -31.34 -34.25
N LEU A 533 -10.74 -32.53 -34.02
CA LEU A 533 -9.33 -32.69 -33.65
C LEU A 533 -8.37 -32.21 -34.74
N GLN A 534 -8.73 -32.36 -36.03
CA GLN A 534 -7.94 -31.86 -37.16
C GLN A 534 -7.96 -30.32 -37.30
N GLN A 535 -8.94 -29.64 -36.70
CA GLN A 535 -9.05 -28.17 -36.73
C GLN A 535 -8.09 -27.47 -35.75
N PHE A 536 -7.55 -28.19 -34.76
CA PHE A 536 -6.55 -27.62 -33.86
C PHE A 536 -5.24 -27.39 -34.61
N ASN A 537 -4.64 -26.21 -34.43
CA ASN A 537 -3.30 -25.91 -34.95
C ASN A 537 -2.24 -26.61 -34.08
N THR A 538 -2.13 -27.93 -34.26
CA THR A 538 -1.18 -28.79 -33.54
C THR A 538 0.28 -28.35 -33.73
N PRO A 539 0.74 -27.84 -34.90
CA PRO A 539 2.07 -27.26 -35.03
C PRO A 539 2.30 -26.07 -34.08
N LEU A 540 1.36 -25.12 -34.01
CA LEU A 540 1.48 -23.95 -33.13
C LEU A 540 1.50 -24.35 -31.65
N ILE A 541 0.62 -25.27 -31.24
CA ILE A 541 0.59 -25.77 -29.85
C ILE A 541 1.91 -26.48 -29.52
N ALA A 542 2.41 -27.31 -30.44
CA ALA A 542 3.68 -28.01 -30.27
C ALA A 542 4.88 -27.05 -30.18
N GLU A 543 4.89 -25.98 -30.96
CA GLU A 543 5.91 -24.91 -30.93
C GLU A 543 5.89 -24.17 -29.58
N GLN A 544 4.71 -23.78 -29.10
CA GLN A 544 4.59 -23.12 -27.79
C GLN A 544 5.01 -24.03 -26.63
N LEU A 545 4.64 -25.32 -26.68
CA LEU A 545 5.10 -26.31 -25.70
C LEU A 545 6.62 -26.54 -25.77
N GLN A 546 7.22 -26.53 -26.96
CA GLN A 546 8.68 -26.59 -27.12
C GLN A 546 9.37 -25.35 -26.58
N TYR A 547 8.82 -24.16 -26.86
CA TYR A 547 9.33 -22.91 -26.32
C TYR A 547 9.30 -22.91 -24.79
N LEU A 548 8.17 -23.27 -24.17
CA LEU A 548 8.07 -23.41 -22.71
C LEU A 548 9.02 -24.48 -22.17
N GLY A 549 9.10 -25.64 -22.84
CA GLY A 549 10.00 -26.72 -22.46
C GLY A 549 11.48 -26.36 -22.54
N ALA A 550 11.86 -25.48 -23.47
CA ALA A 550 13.22 -24.95 -23.62
C ALA A 550 13.52 -23.77 -22.68
N ALA A 551 12.50 -22.98 -22.31
CA ALA A 551 12.67 -21.81 -21.47
C ALA A 551 12.75 -22.15 -19.97
N VAL A 552 11.96 -23.12 -19.49
CA VAL A 552 11.88 -23.52 -18.08
C VAL A 552 13.23 -23.95 -17.47
N PRO A 553 14.09 -24.72 -18.16
CA PRO A 553 15.37 -25.16 -17.60
C PRO A 553 16.47 -24.08 -17.53
N ASN A 554 16.29 -22.93 -18.17
CA ASN A 554 17.37 -21.93 -18.32
C ASN A 554 17.68 -21.14 -17.04
N LEU A 555 16.78 -21.14 -16.07
CA LEU A 555 17.02 -20.48 -14.79
C LEU A 555 17.95 -21.35 -13.95
N LYS A 556 19.06 -20.82 -13.44
CA LYS A 556 20.02 -21.60 -12.64
C LYS A 556 19.57 -21.77 -11.20
N ASP A 557 20.00 -22.84 -10.51
CA ASP A 557 19.70 -23.06 -9.09
C ASP A 557 20.17 -21.91 -8.20
N GLU A 558 21.39 -21.44 -8.44
CA GLU A 558 21.98 -20.32 -7.70
C GLU A 558 21.18 -19.01 -7.90
N GLU A 559 20.65 -18.76 -9.09
CA GLU A 559 19.82 -17.58 -9.37
C GLU A 559 18.48 -17.64 -8.64
N ILE A 560 17.84 -18.82 -8.59
CA ILE A 560 16.62 -19.04 -7.79
C ILE A 560 16.89 -18.75 -6.32
N THR A 561 17.92 -19.37 -5.76
CA THR A 561 18.23 -19.22 -4.33
C THR A 561 18.63 -17.79 -4.00
N ARG A 562 19.43 -17.14 -4.83
CA ARG A 562 19.83 -15.74 -4.64
C ARG A 562 18.63 -14.80 -4.72
N SER A 563 17.73 -15.01 -5.68
CA SER A 563 16.50 -14.22 -5.81
C SER A 563 15.58 -14.41 -4.61
N ALA A 564 15.39 -15.65 -4.15
CA ALA A 564 14.60 -15.95 -2.96
C ALA A 564 15.19 -15.31 -1.69
N ASN A 565 16.52 -15.34 -1.53
CA ASN A 565 17.20 -14.69 -0.41
C ASN A 565 17.12 -13.16 -0.48
N LEU A 566 17.21 -12.55 -1.67
CA LEU A 566 17.01 -11.11 -1.85
C LEU A 566 15.57 -10.70 -1.52
N MET A 567 14.59 -11.51 -1.93
CA MET A 567 13.19 -11.32 -1.54
C MET A 567 13.04 -11.41 -0.02
N ASP A 568 13.68 -12.38 0.64
CA ASP A 568 13.67 -12.49 2.11
C ASP A 568 14.30 -11.28 2.80
N GLN A 569 15.43 -10.77 2.31
CA GLN A 569 16.05 -9.57 2.86
C GLN A 569 15.17 -8.33 2.67
N PHE A 570 14.51 -8.22 1.52
CA PHE A 570 13.61 -7.10 1.24
C PHE A 570 12.34 -7.17 2.09
N ILE A 571 11.75 -8.36 2.22
CA ILE A 571 10.57 -8.62 3.05
C ILE A 571 10.90 -8.39 4.54
N ALA A 572 12.06 -8.87 5.02
CA ALA A 572 12.48 -8.71 6.41
C ALA A 572 12.95 -7.29 6.75
N GLY A 573 13.55 -6.58 5.78
CA GLY A 573 14.07 -5.22 5.95
C GLY A 573 13.00 -4.13 5.85
N GLN A 574 11.83 -4.44 5.29
CA GLN A 574 10.68 -3.53 5.27
C GLN A 574 9.66 -3.96 6.32
N VAL A 575 9.61 -3.25 7.44
CA VAL A 575 8.42 -3.25 8.30
C VAL A 575 7.31 -2.58 7.50
N ILE A 576 6.43 -3.35 6.85
CA ILE A 576 5.35 -2.84 6.02
C ILE A 576 4.49 -1.90 6.88
N PRO A 577 4.55 -0.57 6.69
CA PRO A 577 3.88 0.36 7.60
C PRO A 577 2.36 0.29 7.47
N SER A 578 1.86 -0.27 6.36
CA SER A 578 0.47 -0.11 5.92
C SER A 578 -0.51 -1.15 6.46
N GLN A 579 -0.10 -2.25 7.11
CA GLN A 579 -1.02 -3.25 7.69
C GLN A 579 -1.00 -3.28 9.22
N ARG A 580 -0.95 -2.10 9.85
CA ARG A 580 -1.08 -1.97 11.31
C ARG A 580 -2.53 -1.72 11.67
N ILE A 581 -3.07 -2.49 12.62
CA ILE A 581 -4.31 -2.11 13.28
C ILE A 581 -3.95 -1.04 14.32
N GLN A 582 -4.59 0.12 14.22
CA GLN A 582 -4.41 1.23 15.15
C GLN A 582 -5.66 1.36 16.02
N ILE A 583 -5.47 1.29 17.33
CA ILE A 583 -6.53 1.50 18.32
C ILE A 583 -6.22 2.79 19.08
N LEU A 584 -7.12 3.77 18.99
CA LEU A 584 -7.06 5.00 19.77
C LEU A 584 -7.56 4.69 21.19
N THR A 585 -6.75 5.01 22.20
CA THR A 585 -7.06 4.74 23.61
C THR A 585 -6.63 5.93 24.48
N LYS A 586 -7.08 5.96 25.74
CA LYS A 586 -6.59 6.95 26.71
C LYS A 586 -5.13 6.68 27.07
N SER A 587 -4.40 7.74 27.40
CA SER A 587 -2.96 7.69 27.66
C SER A 587 -2.52 6.83 28.85
N ASN A 588 -3.47 6.39 29.69
CA ASN A 588 -3.23 5.48 30.81
C ASN A 588 -3.28 3.98 30.43
N ILE A 589 -3.61 3.63 29.19
CA ILE A 589 -3.79 2.23 28.74
C ILE A 589 -2.50 1.73 28.08
N THR A 590 -1.60 1.14 28.86
CA THR A 590 -0.33 0.60 28.32
C THR A 590 -0.49 -0.69 27.52
N THR A 591 0.51 -1.03 26.69
CA THR A 591 0.58 -2.30 25.96
C THR A 591 0.56 -3.53 26.86
N ASP A 592 1.02 -3.42 28.11
CA ASP A 592 1.00 -4.53 29.07
C ASP A 592 -0.43 -4.91 29.49
N PHE A 593 -1.32 -3.92 29.55
CA PHE A 593 -2.74 -4.12 29.83
C PHE A 593 -3.49 -4.59 28.57
N ALA A 594 -3.25 -3.95 27.42
CA ALA A 594 -3.96 -4.26 26.19
C ALA A 594 -3.49 -5.58 25.55
N GLY A 595 -2.23 -5.99 25.77
CA GLY A 595 -1.61 -7.15 25.14
C GLY A 595 -2.38 -8.45 25.34
N PRO A 596 -2.68 -8.88 26.58
CA PRO A 596 -3.47 -10.09 26.84
C PRO A 596 -4.84 -10.09 26.14
N ILE A 597 -5.50 -8.92 26.05
CA ILE A 597 -6.79 -8.76 25.38
C ILE A 597 -6.62 -8.92 23.86
N ILE A 598 -5.61 -8.26 23.29
CA ILE A 598 -5.29 -8.33 21.86
C ILE A 598 -4.94 -9.76 21.46
N TYR A 599 -4.09 -10.46 22.21
CA TYR A 599 -3.72 -11.85 21.91
C TYR A 599 -4.93 -12.79 21.97
N ARG A 600 -5.87 -12.56 22.89
CA ARG A 600 -7.13 -13.33 22.98
C ARG A 600 -8.02 -13.13 21.75
N VAL A 601 -8.15 -11.90 21.26
CA VAL A 601 -9.00 -11.57 20.09
C VAL A 601 -8.33 -11.99 18.78
N VAL A 602 -7.01 -11.82 18.66
CA VAL A 602 -6.23 -12.21 17.47
C VAL A 602 -6.06 -13.74 17.39
N GLY A 603 -6.05 -14.44 18.52
CA GLY A 603 -5.93 -15.91 18.58
C GLY A 603 -4.49 -16.43 18.60
N HIS A 604 -3.48 -15.55 18.53
CA HIS A 604 -2.07 -15.90 18.67
C HIS A 604 -1.25 -14.74 19.27
N SER A 605 -0.09 -15.05 19.86
CA SER A 605 0.83 -14.06 20.44
C SER A 605 1.84 -13.49 19.44
N ASN A 606 1.81 -13.94 18.18
CA ASN A 606 2.74 -13.52 17.12
C ASN A 606 2.35 -12.16 16.51
N VAL A 607 2.19 -11.13 17.35
CA VAL A 607 1.96 -9.74 16.93
C VAL A 607 2.82 -8.80 17.77
N SER A 608 3.32 -7.74 17.14
CA SER A 608 4.10 -6.70 17.83
C SER A 608 3.21 -5.52 18.18
N LEU A 609 3.32 -5.01 19.41
CA LEU A 609 2.53 -3.91 19.93
C LEU A 609 3.42 -2.69 20.16
N TYR A 610 3.00 -1.53 19.67
CA TYR A 610 3.70 -0.26 19.85
C TYR A 610 2.73 0.82 20.32
N THR A 611 3.22 1.79 21.08
CA THR A 611 2.46 2.98 21.45
C THR A 611 2.99 4.21 20.73
N SER A 612 2.10 4.99 20.14
CA SER A 612 2.43 6.21 19.39
C SER A 612 1.56 7.38 19.85
N ALA A 613 2.07 8.61 19.76
CA ALA A 613 1.25 9.80 20.01
C ALA A 613 0.18 9.96 18.93
N VAL A 614 -1.00 10.48 19.30
CA VAL A 614 -2.14 10.66 18.38
C VAL A 614 -1.92 11.77 17.36
N GLY A 615 -0.98 12.68 17.63
CA GLY A 615 -0.60 13.73 16.69
C GLY A 615 0.52 14.58 17.27
N ILE A 616 1.27 15.21 16.40
CA ILE A 616 2.36 16.12 16.77
C ILE A 616 2.01 17.50 16.20
N ILE A 617 2.08 18.51 17.07
CA ILE A 617 1.92 19.91 16.67
C ILE A 617 3.17 20.32 15.90
N GLU A 618 3.00 20.70 14.64
CA GLU A 618 4.06 21.29 13.83
C GLU A 618 4.04 22.82 14.03
N PRO A 619 5.19 23.43 14.41
CA PRO A 619 5.29 24.88 14.51
C PRO A 619 5.10 25.54 13.15
N ASP A 620 4.36 26.65 13.09
CA ASP A 620 4.22 27.42 11.86
C ASP A 620 5.44 28.37 11.71
N PRO A 621 6.35 28.12 10.74
CA PRO A 621 7.57 28.90 10.60
C PRO A 621 7.30 30.38 10.31
N ARG A 622 6.18 30.75 9.68
CA ARG A 622 5.86 32.16 9.43
C ARG A 622 5.36 32.86 10.69
N ALA A 623 4.53 32.18 11.47
CA ALA A 623 4.10 32.68 12.77
C ALA A 623 5.29 32.87 13.73
N GLU A 624 6.28 31.96 13.69
CA GLU A 624 7.53 32.10 14.44
C GLU A 624 8.33 33.32 13.99
N VAL A 625 8.53 33.52 12.69
CA VAL A 625 9.23 34.70 12.15
C VAL A 625 8.52 36.00 12.58
N MET A 626 7.19 36.05 12.51
CA MET A 626 6.43 37.24 12.93
C MET A 626 6.53 37.48 14.44
N THR A 627 6.54 36.41 15.24
CA THR A 627 6.78 36.49 16.68
C THR A 627 8.18 37.03 16.97
N ILE A 628 9.20 36.60 16.23
CA ILE A 628 10.56 37.13 16.32
C ILE A 628 10.60 38.61 15.94
N LEU A 629 9.91 39.05 14.88
CA LEU A 629 9.86 40.47 14.49
C LEU A 629 9.23 41.34 15.58
N MET A 630 8.12 40.89 16.18
CA MET A 630 7.50 41.58 17.31
C MET A 630 8.45 41.67 18.50
N GLN A 631 9.21 40.61 18.78
CA GLN A 631 10.26 40.64 19.80
C GLN A 631 11.39 41.62 19.44
N VAL A 632 11.87 41.65 18.20
CA VAL A 632 12.92 42.58 17.74
C VAL A 632 12.51 44.04 17.95
N LYS A 633 11.25 44.41 17.66
CA LYS A 633 10.74 45.75 17.94
C LYS A 633 10.85 46.10 19.43
N ALA A 634 10.41 45.21 20.31
CA ALA A 634 10.47 45.41 21.75
C ALA A 634 11.92 45.51 22.26
N ILE A 635 12.83 44.68 21.71
CA ILE A 635 14.27 44.69 22.02
C ILE A 635 14.91 46.02 21.61
N LEU A 636 14.66 46.48 20.38
CA LEU A 636 15.20 47.75 19.89
C LEU A 636 14.69 48.93 20.72
N ALA A 637 13.41 48.97 21.05
CA ALA A 637 12.85 49.98 21.95
C ALA A 637 13.56 49.95 23.32
N GLY A 638 13.76 48.77 23.89
CA GLY A 638 14.47 48.59 25.15
C GLY A 638 15.94 49.03 25.10
N MET A 639 16.67 48.67 24.04
CA MET A 639 18.06 49.09 23.84
C MET A 639 18.20 50.60 23.69
N VAL A 640 17.31 51.24 22.92
CA VAL A 640 17.31 52.70 22.76
C VAL A 640 16.95 53.39 24.08
N SER A 641 15.98 52.88 24.84
CA SER A 641 15.68 53.40 26.18
C SER A 641 16.87 53.29 27.13
N LEU A 642 17.63 52.17 27.11
CA LEU A 642 18.84 52.02 27.91
C LEU A 642 19.91 53.07 27.54
N ILE A 643 20.16 53.25 26.24
CA ILE A 643 21.11 54.24 25.75
C ILE A 643 20.65 55.65 26.14
N ALA A 644 19.36 55.96 25.98
CA ALA A 644 18.79 57.26 26.35
C ALA A 644 18.93 57.54 27.85
N VAL A 645 18.63 56.57 28.72
CA VAL A 645 18.84 56.69 30.17
C VAL A 645 20.30 56.94 30.50
N MET A 646 21.23 56.20 29.86
CA MET A 646 22.66 56.42 30.06
C MET A 646 23.06 57.85 29.67
N ILE A 647 22.56 58.36 28.54
CA ILE A 647 22.83 59.72 28.06
C ILE A 647 22.26 60.76 29.04
N PHE A 648 20.99 60.67 29.42
CA PHE A 648 20.36 61.64 30.33
C PHE A 648 20.99 61.62 31.72
N LEU A 649 21.31 60.45 32.26
CA LEU A 649 22.02 60.37 33.53
C LEU A 649 23.41 61.01 33.43
N THR A 650 24.16 60.71 32.37
CA THR A 650 25.52 61.22 32.14
C THR A 650 25.56 62.73 31.95
N LEU A 651 24.67 63.28 31.11
CA LEU A 651 24.69 64.70 30.74
C LEU A 651 24.03 65.59 31.82
N ASP A 652 22.91 65.17 32.40
CA ASP A 652 22.09 66.05 33.22
C ASP A 652 22.17 65.74 34.72
N HIS A 653 22.12 64.46 35.09
CA HIS A 653 22.03 64.08 36.51
C HIS A 653 23.40 63.94 37.20
N THR A 654 24.50 63.70 36.48
CA THR A 654 25.84 63.63 37.10
C THR A 654 26.26 64.94 37.77
N ALA A 655 25.96 66.10 37.18
CA ALA A 655 26.27 67.40 37.78
C ALA A 655 25.55 67.60 39.13
N VAL A 656 24.28 67.17 39.21
CA VAL A 656 23.49 67.19 40.46
C VAL A 656 24.07 66.21 41.49
N MET A 657 24.46 65.01 41.06
CA MET A 657 25.10 64.00 41.92
C MET A 657 26.43 64.50 42.51
N THR A 658 27.27 65.19 41.73
CA THR A 658 28.53 65.77 42.19
C THR A 658 28.31 66.81 43.29
N VAL A 659 27.27 67.65 43.18
CA VAL A 659 26.92 68.62 44.23
C VAL A 659 26.37 67.96 45.50
N ILE A 660 25.51 66.93 45.34
CA ILE A 660 25.00 66.16 46.48
C ILE A 660 26.15 65.50 47.25
N ARG A 661 27.10 64.89 46.53
CA ARG A 661 28.31 64.31 47.11
C ARG A 661 29.10 65.35 47.89
N ARG A 662 29.35 66.55 47.33
CA ARG A 662 30.06 67.65 48.01
C ARG A 662 29.37 68.08 49.30
N LYS A 663 28.06 68.35 49.27
CA LYS A 663 27.31 68.77 50.47
C LYS A 663 27.36 67.74 51.59
N TRP A 664 27.48 66.46 51.24
CA TRP A 664 27.61 65.38 52.20
C TRP A 664 29.05 65.18 52.69
N THR A 665 30.07 65.36 51.84
CA THR A 665 31.49 65.23 52.23
C THR A 665 31.99 66.40 53.09
N VAL A 666 31.46 67.62 52.90
CA VAL A 666 31.74 68.79 53.76
C VAL A 666 31.23 68.59 55.20
N ASN A 667 30.20 67.75 55.39
CA ASN A 667 29.58 67.49 56.69
C ASN A 667 30.11 66.22 57.40
N GLN A 668 31.21 65.62 56.94
CA GLN A 668 31.75 64.37 57.50
C GLN A 668 33.04 64.54 58.32
N ALA A 669 33.07 63.89 59.48
CA ALA A 669 34.22 63.74 60.37
C ALA A 669 35.32 62.82 59.75
N PRO A 670 36.59 62.87 60.22
CA PRO A 670 37.75 62.34 59.48
C PRO A 670 37.75 60.82 59.29
N ARG A 671 38.29 60.39 58.14
CA ARG A 671 38.33 58.99 57.64
C ARG A 671 39.14 58.03 58.55
N ALA A 672 38.55 56.88 58.90
CA ALA A 672 39.25 55.78 59.57
C ALA A 672 40.28 55.06 58.67
N LYS A 673 41.37 54.53 59.26
CA LYS A 673 42.47 53.80 58.58
C LYS A 673 42.30 52.26 58.65
N GLY A 674 42.82 51.54 57.65
CA GLY A 674 42.99 50.06 57.65
C GLY A 674 41.99 49.26 56.79
N LEU A 675 42.01 47.92 56.88
CA LEU A 675 41.22 46.98 56.06
C LEU A 675 39.68 47.19 56.15
N ARG A 676 39.20 47.72 57.29
CA ARG A 676 37.81 48.17 57.48
C ARG A 676 37.40 49.29 56.50
N ARG A 677 38.34 50.01 55.90
CA ARG A 677 38.14 51.07 54.89
C ARG A 677 37.59 50.53 53.57
N VAL A 678 37.91 49.28 53.21
CA VAL A 678 37.43 48.67 51.96
C VAL A 678 35.97 48.23 52.12
N VAL A 679 35.65 47.52 53.20
CA VAL A 679 34.28 47.06 53.50
C VAL A 679 33.34 48.24 53.80
N GLN A 680 33.81 49.22 54.58
CA GLN A 680 33.05 50.43 54.89
C GLN A 680 33.00 51.40 53.71
N GLY A 681 33.99 51.36 52.81
CA GLY A 681 33.99 52.07 51.53
C GLY A 681 32.93 51.53 50.57
N VAL A 682 32.82 50.20 50.41
CA VAL A 682 31.75 49.57 49.61
C VAL A 682 30.38 49.85 50.22
N LYS A 683 30.21 49.71 51.53
CA LYS A 683 28.94 50.00 52.20
C LYS A 683 28.53 51.47 52.08
N ASN A 684 29.48 52.39 52.26
CA ASN A 684 29.23 53.82 52.09
C ASN A 684 28.96 54.19 50.62
N SER A 685 29.57 53.51 49.64
CA SER A 685 29.28 53.74 48.22
C SER A 685 27.84 53.35 47.82
N PHE A 686 27.22 52.36 48.47
CA PHE A 686 25.81 52.01 48.21
C PHE A 686 24.82 52.86 49.03
N THR A 687 25.23 53.39 50.19
CA THR A 687 24.36 54.21 51.07
C THR A 687 24.59 55.72 50.96
N ALA A 688 25.50 56.17 50.08
CA ALA A 688 25.75 57.60 49.90
C ALA A 688 24.54 58.30 49.27
N PRO A 689 24.18 59.52 49.70
CA PRO A 689 23.00 60.23 49.21
C PRO A 689 22.98 60.42 47.69
N GLU A 690 24.14 60.64 47.05
CA GLU A 690 24.27 60.75 45.60
C GLU A 690 24.03 59.42 44.87
N CYS A 691 24.42 58.31 45.50
CA CYS A 691 24.21 56.98 44.93
C CYS A 691 22.75 56.55 45.07
N ILE A 692 22.09 56.87 46.19
CA ILE A 692 20.65 56.63 46.37
C ILE A 692 19.84 57.46 45.38
N TYR A 693 20.20 58.74 45.18
CA TYR A 693 19.59 59.60 44.17
C TYR A 693 19.80 59.04 42.76
N GLY A 694 21.03 58.66 42.41
CA GLY A 694 21.35 58.06 41.12
C GLY A 694 20.60 56.76 40.87
N MET A 695 20.56 55.86 41.85
CA MET A 695 19.79 54.61 41.78
C MET A 695 18.30 54.88 41.60
N GLY A 696 17.72 55.80 42.37
CA GLY A 696 16.30 56.12 42.32
C GLY A 696 15.89 56.75 40.99
N ILE A 697 16.65 57.73 40.50
CA ILE A 697 16.36 58.37 39.20
C ILE A 697 16.63 57.40 38.05
N GLY A 698 17.72 56.64 38.09
CA GLY A 698 18.02 55.65 37.06
C GLY A 698 16.94 54.57 36.96
N ALA A 699 16.45 54.06 38.09
CA ALA A 699 15.35 53.11 38.14
C ALA A 699 14.05 53.70 37.58
N LEU A 700 13.71 54.93 37.97
CA LEU A 700 12.48 55.61 37.55
C LEU A 700 12.52 55.95 36.05
N LEU A 701 13.59 56.58 35.57
CA LEU A 701 13.77 56.94 34.17
C LEU A 701 13.67 55.72 33.26
N LEU A 702 14.41 54.65 33.59
CA LEU A 702 14.39 53.44 32.77
C LEU A 702 13.01 52.80 32.78
N THR A 703 12.39 52.61 33.95
CA THR A 703 11.06 51.98 34.05
C THR A 703 10.00 52.77 33.28
N ALA A 704 9.98 54.11 33.43
CA ALA A 704 9.02 54.96 32.76
C ALA A 704 9.20 54.97 31.25
N MET A 705 10.45 55.06 30.76
CA MET A 705 10.72 54.99 29.32
C MET A 705 10.35 53.62 28.74
N PHE A 706 10.67 52.54 29.44
CA PHE A 706 10.43 51.17 29.00
C PHE A 706 8.92 50.84 28.90
N VAL A 707 8.12 51.30 29.86
CA VAL A 707 6.65 51.17 29.82
C VAL A 707 6.06 51.97 28.65
N LEU A 708 6.47 53.22 28.48
CA LEU A 708 5.91 54.11 27.47
C LEU A 708 6.33 53.75 26.03
N SER A 709 7.53 53.21 25.85
CA SER A 709 8.02 52.77 24.54
C SER A 709 7.59 51.35 24.17
N GLY A 710 6.98 50.59 25.09
CA GLY A 710 6.72 49.16 24.91
C GLY A 710 8.02 48.34 24.78
N GLY A 711 9.07 48.72 25.52
CA GLY A 711 10.35 48.02 25.51
C GLY A 711 10.27 46.63 26.13
N GLY A 712 11.12 45.71 25.67
CA GLY A 712 11.24 44.36 26.23
C GLY A 712 12.68 43.85 26.08
N ILE A 713 13.24 43.26 27.14
CA ILE A 713 14.54 42.57 27.09
C ILE A 713 14.26 41.07 27.19
N PRO A 714 14.79 40.23 26.29
CA PRO A 714 14.54 38.79 26.31
C PRO A 714 15.02 38.21 27.64
N ASN A 715 14.23 37.33 28.25
CA ASN A 715 14.52 36.66 29.51
C ASN A 715 14.68 37.57 30.74
N LEU A 716 14.36 38.87 30.66
CA LEU A 716 14.38 39.76 31.82
C LEU A 716 12.95 39.94 32.36
N PRO A 717 12.66 39.52 33.62
CA PRO A 717 11.36 39.79 34.23
C PRO A 717 11.15 41.31 34.38
N TRP A 718 9.89 41.76 34.40
CA TRP A 718 9.52 43.17 34.58
C TRP A 718 10.19 43.84 35.80
N ILE A 719 10.47 43.05 36.84
CA ILE A 719 11.17 43.51 38.06
C ILE A 719 12.67 43.80 37.82
N GLY A 720 13.27 43.22 36.78
CA GLY A 720 14.67 43.40 36.43
C GLY A 720 14.96 44.77 35.79
N VAL A 721 13.95 45.41 35.18
CA VAL A 721 14.07 46.73 34.55
C VAL A 721 14.45 47.83 35.55
N PRO A 722 13.71 48.06 36.66
CA PRO A 722 14.11 49.07 37.65
C PRO A 722 15.46 48.76 38.31
N PHE A 723 15.79 47.48 38.50
CA PHE A 723 17.09 47.08 39.04
C PHE A 723 18.25 47.48 38.12
N LEU A 724 18.12 47.22 36.82
CA LEU A 724 19.13 47.58 35.83
C LEU A 724 19.32 49.11 35.77
N GLY A 725 18.23 49.86 35.81
CA GLY A 725 18.25 51.32 35.88
C GLY A 725 18.94 51.83 37.15
N ALA A 726 18.70 51.19 38.29
CA ALA A 726 19.38 51.50 39.54
C ALA A 726 20.89 51.25 39.47
N VAL A 727 21.31 50.13 38.88
CA VAL A 727 22.73 49.79 38.68
C VAL A 727 23.41 50.82 37.78
N MET A 728 22.79 51.22 36.68
CA MET A 728 23.32 52.28 35.81
C MET A 728 23.47 53.61 36.55
N GLY A 729 22.46 53.97 37.35
CA GLY A 729 22.48 55.14 38.21
C GLY A 729 23.60 55.10 39.26
N LEU A 730 23.84 53.94 39.88
CA LEU A 730 24.92 53.71 40.84
C LEU A 730 26.31 53.86 40.18
N LEU A 731 26.51 53.24 39.01
CA LEU A 731 27.78 53.29 38.28
C LEU A 731 28.16 54.72 37.88
N LEU A 732 27.17 55.48 37.41
CA LEU A 732 27.35 56.89 37.05
C LEU A 732 27.56 57.77 38.29
N ALA A 733 26.81 57.54 39.37
CA ALA A 733 27.01 58.26 40.63
C ALA A 733 28.42 58.05 41.20
N ASN A 734 28.97 56.82 41.14
CA ASN A 734 30.32 56.55 41.60
C ASN A 734 31.39 57.35 40.82
N ASN A 735 31.17 57.56 39.52
CA ASN A 735 32.08 58.29 38.63
C ASN A 735 31.66 59.75 38.35
N ALA A 736 30.67 60.30 39.06
CA ALA A 736 30.07 61.59 38.74
C ALA A 736 31.09 62.74 38.67
N GLU A 737 32.05 62.78 39.61
CA GLU A 737 33.13 63.78 39.66
C GLU A 737 34.10 63.72 38.47
N LYS A 738 34.29 62.53 37.88
CA LYS A 738 35.13 62.36 36.68
C LYS A 738 34.39 62.77 35.41
N ILE A 739 33.07 62.60 35.40
CA ILE A 739 32.23 62.81 34.22
C ILE A 739 31.86 64.29 34.08
N SER A 740 31.49 64.92 35.20
CA SER A 740 31.10 66.33 35.31
C SER A 740 31.86 66.96 36.49
N PRO A 741 33.13 67.35 36.27
CA PRO A 741 33.93 68.04 37.28
C PRO A 741 33.35 69.43 37.52
N ILE A 742 33.32 69.87 38.78
CA ILE A 742 32.85 71.20 39.16
C ILE A 742 34.04 71.99 39.70
N ALA A 743 34.21 73.24 39.26
CA ALA A 743 35.22 74.15 39.80
C ALA A 743 34.86 74.51 41.25
N ILE A 744 35.57 73.92 42.20
CA ILE A 744 35.28 74.05 43.64
C ILE A 744 35.42 75.50 44.09
N ASP A 745 36.42 76.22 43.55
CA ASP A 745 36.70 77.61 43.92
C ASP A 745 35.55 78.53 43.51
N GLU A 746 34.98 78.35 42.32
CA GLU A 746 33.84 79.12 41.82
C GLU A 746 32.57 78.85 42.63
N LEU A 747 32.33 77.59 42.98
CA LEU A 747 31.18 77.18 43.77
C LEU A 747 31.22 77.78 45.19
N THR A 748 32.40 77.75 45.81
CA THR A 748 32.62 78.30 47.17
C THR A 748 32.58 79.83 47.15
N ALA A 749 33.09 80.46 46.09
CA ALA A 749 32.96 81.89 45.86
C ALA A 749 31.49 82.30 45.73
N GLY A 750 30.69 81.57 44.94
CA GLY A 750 29.25 81.82 44.80
C GLY A 750 28.47 81.70 46.11
N GLU A 751 28.76 80.66 46.91
CA GLU A 751 28.16 80.50 48.25
C GLU A 751 28.57 81.63 49.21
N SER A 752 29.83 82.10 49.13
CA SER A 752 30.33 83.21 49.96
C SER A 752 29.77 84.58 49.55
N LEU A 753 29.37 84.74 48.28
CA LEU A 753 28.70 85.94 47.75
C LEU A 753 27.20 86.00 48.12
N GLY A 754 26.69 85.00 48.85
CA GLY A 754 25.30 84.94 49.28
C GLY A 754 24.32 84.45 48.20
N LEU A 755 24.81 83.83 47.12
CA LEU A 755 23.92 83.24 46.12
C LEU A 755 23.10 82.10 46.75
N SER A 756 21.80 82.09 46.45
CA SER A 756 20.92 81.00 46.88
C SER A 756 21.29 79.69 46.20
N PHE A 757 20.93 78.54 46.78
CA PHE A 757 21.24 77.23 46.20
C PHE A 757 20.76 77.08 44.75
N ASP A 758 19.59 77.65 44.42
CA ASP A 758 19.03 77.62 43.08
C ASP A 758 19.88 78.45 42.09
N GLU A 759 20.46 79.57 42.53
CA GLU A 759 21.37 80.41 41.74
C GLU A 759 22.73 79.73 41.57
N VAL A 760 23.29 79.16 42.64
CA VAL A 760 24.54 78.38 42.57
C VAL A 760 24.43 77.22 41.58
N MET A 761 23.30 76.50 41.59
CA MET A 761 23.06 75.43 40.64
C MET A 761 22.97 75.94 39.20
N ARG A 762 22.22 77.04 38.95
CA ARG A 762 21.96 77.54 37.58
C ARG A 762 23.13 78.30 36.96
N GLU A 763 23.90 79.03 37.77
CA GLU A 763 24.96 79.94 37.30
C GLU A 763 26.35 79.29 37.28
N ILE A 764 26.61 78.33 38.17
CA ILE A 764 27.96 77.79 38.37
C ILE A 764 28.00 76.30 38.03
N VAL A 765 27.11 75.49 38.62
CA VAL A 765 27.18 74.02 38.50
C VAL A 765 26.74 73.52 37.12
N ILE A 766 25.56 73.96 36.64
CA ILE A 766 25.01 73.48 35.38
C ILE A 766 25.85 73.94 34.17
N PRO A 767 26.39 75.18 34.13
CA PRO A 767 27.26 75.61 33.02
C PRO A 767 28.66 74.97 33.02
N SER A 768 29.20 74.60 34.19
CA SER A 768 30.50 73.90 34.30
C SER A 768 30.42 72.40 34.03
N GLY A 769 29.22 71.81 34.16
CA GLY A 769 28.96 70.42 33.78
C GLY A 769 28.90 70.19 32.27
N ARG A 770 28.64 68.95 31.86
CA ARG A 770 28.45 68.63 30.44
C ARG A 770 27.15 69.28 29.90
N PRO A 771 27.14 69.73 28.64
CA PRO A 771 25.95 70.35 28.07
C PRO A 771 24.82 69.33 27.94
N GLY A 772 23.69 69.61 28.58
CA GLY A 772 22.51 68.74 28.67
C GLY A 772 21.17 69.49 28.62
N LEU A 773 20.07 68.75 28.72
CA LEU A 773 18.70 69.30 28.77
C LEU A 773 18.52 70.27 29.94
N LEU A 774 19.15 70.01 31.09
CA LEU A 774 19.08 70.85 32.27
C LEU A 774 19.66 72.26 32.02
N GLN A 775 20.73 72.36 31.22
CA GLN A 775 21.34 73.63 30.84
C GLN A 775 20.46 74.42 29.86
N THR A 776 19.96 73.73 28.81
CA THR A 776 19.11 74.38 27.79
C THR A 776 17.80 74.91 28.38
N MET A 777 17.16 74.16 29.28
CA MET A 777 15.93 74.57 29.97
C MET A 777 16.13 75.76 30.92
N ASN A 778 17.31 75.86 31.55
CA ASN A 778 17.61 76.89 32.53
C ASN A 778 18.33 78.12 31.96
N ARG A 779 18.74 78.11 30.68
CA ARG A 779 19.37 79.24 29.99
C ARG A 779 18.56 80.54 30.05
N ARG A 780 17.23 80.45 30.08
CA ARG A 780 16.34 81.63 30.21
C ARG A 780 16.19 82.14 31.65
N LYS A 781 16.62 81.37 32.63
CA LYS A 781 16.54 81.68 34.07
C LYS A 781 17.88 82.12 34.66
N MET A 782 18.94 82.14 33.85
CA MET A 782 20.25 82.69 34.24
C MET A 782 20.15 84.21 34.35
N LYS A 783 20.64 84.74 35.47
CA LYS A 783 20.74 86.16 35.81
C LYS A 783 22.04 86.77 35.33
N PHE A 784 23.13 85.99 35.33
CA PHE A 784 24.41 86.41 34.77
C PHE A 784 24.50 85.86 33.34
N LYS A 785 24.60 86.75 32.36
CA LYS A 785 24.72 86.41 30.94
C LYS A 785 26.05 86.85 30.38
#